data_AF-A0A6J6KSV1-F1
#
_entry.id   AF-A0A6J6KSV1-F1
#
_cell.length_a   1.000
_cell.length_b   1.000
_cell.length_c   1.000
_cell.angle_alpha   90.00
_cell.angle_beta   90.00
_cell.angle_gamma   90.00
#
_symmetry.space_group_name_H-M   'P 1'
#
loop_
_entity.id
_entity.type
_entity.pdbx_description
1 polymer ?
#
loop_
_entity_poly.entity_id
_entity_poly.type
_entity_poly.pdbx_seq_one_letter_code
_entity_poly.pdbx_strand_id
1 'polypeptide(L)'
;MLIVWALPWAIARGLWHAVAKHPERSLSEVVAALWALGKVPDALRARGALARSKTTSWDVIDSLRMAAGDVRKRRSIAAESRLAATEEKALQVPRPSFLPAFPWTVAALAVIAGLTHGRWWGSPFLVGGGLVPLPGSLDELWSQAWWITPTTLSLDASPVPADPFNFVLSLLGSLTWWSPSLAVVALFVAAIPLAGAIAWWAAAQFLSRAWATSAVAALWALSPTLLVSLSEGRIGAVIAHITLPWLVASLVSAHESWQRVGQASLATLVVLASAPVLWPAVVLGYLVVALARVRSHGPRMFIGVLPLGLAPAIVIGFPRFSSWWQSLDGRWWDNWGVLLADPGRAYPYQPAAWWEMLAGWPTLLVAEVAGLTIPSWVVLVVAAPLIVAAVFSLALGRALAGATFAGLVVLGLLTASASAALFSGYEGFEPVAVWAGSGVSVLYLGLVVGAGATLDHVDFEDPLGNALSGVGPWLARIATIALAVMTTLQVAPFVMASWTGSTPVEPSSTGRTLPAFVAAEAATNRAIGTLIITEVDGSYRVAVERGSGATLTSGSSLLRARGAEVTPRDEDLARLVGALVRPSAADPAGILQTYGIRFILLEAPRESQAALTLAQRPELVGASSADVLQLWQVPGVTVASSAASSEAPGAPALLWLVVAIAGIFAVPTERRAKAGTRVRDDALPSLGEETSDDV
;
A
#
# COMPACT_ATOMS: atom_id res chain seq x y z
N MET A 1 11.34 14.59 -47.55
CA MET A 1 10.88 15.34 -46.36
C MET A 1 9.78 14.65 -45.57
N LEU A 2 8.63 14.27 -46.15
CA LEU A 2 7.51 13.63 -45.42
C LEU A 2 7.88 12.36 -44.62
N ILE A 3 8.86 11.58 -45.10
CA ILE A 3 9.31 10.33 -44.45
C ILE A 3 10.11 10.60 -43.16
N VAL A 4 10.89 11.69 -43.11
CA VAL A 4 11.68 12.05 -41.91
C VAL A 4 10.76 12.51 -40.78
N TRP A 5 9.63 13.13 -41.12
CA TRP A 5 8.59 13.51 -40.15
C TRP A 5 7.70 12.33 -39.70
N ALA A 6 7.78 11.18 -40.36
CA ALA A 6 6.93 10.04 -40.04
C ALA A 6 7.27 9.43 -38.67
N LEU A 7 8.54 9.40 -38.28
CA LEU A 7 8.97 8.80 -37.00
C LEU A 7 8.59 9.68 -35.80
N PRO A 8 8.89 11.00 -35.76
CA PRO A 8 8.41 11.86 -34.67
C PRO A 8 6.88 11.84 -34.57
N TRP A 9 6.17 11.84 -35.70
CA TRP A 9 4.71 11.80 -35.73
C TRP A 9 4.14 10.44 -35.31
N ALA A 10 4.84 9.34 -35.60
CA ALA A 10 4.47 8.01 -35.12
C ALA A 10 4.71 7.85 -33.61
N ILE A 11 5.78 8.46 -33.06
CA ILE A 11 5.98 8.54 -31.61
C ILE A 11 4.85 9.35 -30.97
N ALA A 12 4.52 10.52 -31.51
CA ALA A 12 3.41 11.33 -31.01
C ALA A 12 2.06 10.59 -31.08
N ARG A 13 1.77 9.91 -32.20
CA ARG A 13 0.57 9.06 -32.34
C ARG A 13 0.60 7.84 -31.43
N GLY A 14 1.77 7.24 -31.22
CA GLY A 14 1.95 6.12 -30.31
C GLY A 14 1.65 6.53 -28.87
N LEU A 15 2.15 7.69 -28.45
CA LEU A 15 1.81 8.31 -27.15
C LEU A 15 0.32 8.62 -27.07
N TRP A 16 -0.27 9.20 -28.13
CA TRP A 16 -1.72 9.42 -28.19
C TRP A 16 -2.52 8.13 -28.06
N HIS A 17 -2.07 7.03 -28.68
CA HIS A 17 -2.71 5.72 -28.54
C HIS A 17 -2.59 5.17 -27.11
N ALA A 18 -1.47 5.37 -26.42
CA ALA A 18 -1.35 5.02 -25.01
C ALA A 18 -2.34 5.82 -24.14
N VAL A 19 -2.44 7.13 -24.36
CA VAL A 19 -3.42 8.00 -23.68
C VAL A 19 -4.86 7.59 -24.02
N ALA A 20 -5.11 7.23 -25.28
CA ALA A 20 -6.39 6.73 -25.78
C ALA A 20 -6.65 5.25 -25.44
N LYS A 21 -5.88 4.65 -24.52
CA LYS A 21 -6.07 3.28 -23.99
C LYS A 21 -5.95 2.15 -25.02
N HIS A 22 -5.11 2.35 -26.03
CA HIS A 22 -4.77 1.37 -27.06
C HIS A 22 -3.25 1.10 -27.09
N PRO A 23 -2.65 0.54 -26.03
CA PRO A 23 -1.21 0.28 -25.98
C PRO A 23 -0.76 -0.73 -27.04
N GLU A 24 -1.63 -1.66 -27.47
CA GLU A 24 -1.30 -2.54 -28.60
C GLU A 24 -0.98 -1.76 -29.89
N ARG A 25 -1.54 -0.54 -30.03
CA ARG A 25 -1.29 0.33 -31.18
C ARG A 25 -0.10 1.27 -30.97
N SER A 26 0.28 1.55 -29.73
CA SER A 26 1.37 2.50 -29.47
C SER A 26 2.70 1.98 -30.00
N LEU A 27 3.03 0.72 -29.64
CA LEU A 27 4.24 0.06 -30.11
C LEU A 27 4.15 -0.28 -31.60
N SER A 28 3.00 -0.76 -32.07
CA SER A 28 2.86 -1.12 -33.49
C SER A 28 3.02 0.09 -34.41
N GLU A 29 2.58 1.28 -33.99
CA GLU A 29 2.71 2.50 -34.80
C GLU A 29 4.19 2.92 -34.97
N VAL A 30 4.96 2.85 -33.89
CA VAL A 30 6.41 3.14 -33.91
C VAL A 30 7.15 2.09 -34.73
N VAL A 31 6.85 0.81 -34.52
CA VAL A 31 7.45 -0.30 -35.29
C VAL A 31 7.07 -0.21 -36.77
N ALA A 32 5.81 0.09 -37.09
CA ALA A 32 5.36 0.27 -38.47
C ALA A 32 6.04 1.46 -39.14
N ALA A 33 6.27 2.56 -38.42
CA ALA A 33 7.01 3.71 -38.93
C ALA A 33 8.48 3.38 -39.20
N LEU A 34 9.15 2.67 -38.28
CA LEU A 34 10.52 2.18 -38.46
C LEU A 34 10.61 1.19 -39.63
N TRP A 35 9.64 0.28 -39.76
CA TRP A 35 9.58 -0.68 -40.85
C TRP A 35 9.34 0.02 -42.20
N ALA A 36 8.42 0.99 -42.24
CA ALA A 36 8.17 1.81 -43.42
C ALA A 36 9.41 2.63 -43.84
N LEU A 37 10.19 3.14 -42.88
CA LEU A 37 11.47 3.79 -43.12
C LEU A 37 12.48 2.84 -43.77
N GLY A 38 12.54 1.57 -43.33
CA GLY A 38 13.36 0.54 -43.96
C GLY A 38 12.94 0.18 -45.38
N LYS A 39 11.66 0.41 -45.73
CA LYS A 39 11.07 0.06 -47.04
C LYS A 39 11.03 1.22 -48.05
N VAL A 40 11.65 2.35 -47.75
CA VAL A 40 11.72 3.51 -48.66
C VAL A 40 12.31 3.16 -50.04
N PRO A 41 13.40 2.37 -50.16
CA PRO A 41 13.94 2.01 -51.48
C PRO A 41 12.96 1.18 -52.32
N ASP A 42 12.26 0.25 -51.69
CA ASP A 42 11.25 -0.60 -52.34
C ASP A 42 10.07 0.25 -52.82
N ALA A 43 9.63 1.24 -52.02
CA ALA A 43 8.58 2.18 -52.41
C ALA A 43 8.97 3.05 -53.62
N LEU A 44 10.23 3.48 -53.72
CA LEU A 44 10.74 4.22 -54.88
C LEU A 44 10.79 3.36 -56.14
N ARG A 45 11.25 2.11 -56.03
CA ARG A 45 11.21 1.13 -57.13
C ARG A 45 9.79 0.84 -57.59
N ALA A 46 8.86 0.63 -56.66
CA ALA A 46 7.46 0.39 -56.94
C ALA A 46 6.81 1.59 -57.65
N ARG A 47 7.14 2.83 -57.25
CA ARG A 47 6.69 4.04 -57.95
C ARG A 47 7.20 4.11 -59.39
N GLY A 48 8.47 3.75 -59.62
CA GLY A 48 9.04 3.68 -60.97
C GLY A 48 8.42 2.58 -61.83
N ALA A 49 8.06 1.44 -61.26
CA ALA A 49 7.30 0.39 -61.94
C ALA A 49 5.87 0.85 -62.27
N LEU A 50 5.17 1.43 -61.29
CA LEU A 50 3.81 1.93 -61.45
C LEU A 50 3.73 3.04 -62.51
N ALA A 51 4.70 3.95 -62.55
CA ALA A 51 4.76 4.99 -63.58
C ALA A 51 4.88 4.40 -65.00
N ARG A 52 5.58 3.27 -65.14
CA ARG A 52 5.74 2.56 -66.42
C ARG A 52 4.52 1.73 -66.80
N SER A 53 3.74 1.25 -65.83
CA SER A 53 2.61 0.33 -66.05
C SER A 53 1.22 0.96 -65.88
N LYS A 54 1.13 2.26 -65.59
CA LYS A 54 -0.14 2.96 -65.37
C LYS A 54 -0.87 3.14 -66.69
N THR A 55 -1.98 2.42 -66.87
CA THR A 55 -2.83 2.48 -68.06
C THR A 55 -4.11 3.32 -67.88
N THR A 56 -4.51 3.61 -66.63
CA THR A 56 -5.75 4.34 -66.30
C THR A 56 -5.54 5.46 -65.28
N SER A 57 -6.42 6.49 -65.32
CA SER A 57 -6.40 7.60 -64.35
C SER A 57 -6.83 7.16 -62.95
N TRP A 58 -6.40 7.91 -61.94
CA TRP A 58 -6.80 7.68 -60.54
C TRP A 58 -8.29 7.96 -60.28
N ASP A 59 -8.96 8.70 -61.17
CA ASP A 59 -10.39 9.02 -61.06
C ASP A 59 -11.28 7.78 -61.07
N VAL A 60 -10.88 6.72 -61.80
CA VAL A 60 -11.58 5.44 -61.83
C VAL A 60 -11.59 4.79 -60.44
N ILE A 61 -10.48 4.91 -59.71
CA ILE A 61 -10.32 4.35 -58.36
C ILE A 61 -11.00 5.23 -57.31
N ASP A 62 -11.09 6.55 -57.55
CA ASP A 62 -11.74 7.47 -56.62
C ASP A 62 -13.23 7.14 -56.46
N SER A 63 -13.89 6.63 -57.51
CA SER A 63 -15.26 6.11 -57.45
C SER A 63 -15.46 4.93 -56.49
N LEU A 64 -14.39 4.18 -56.18
CA LEU A 64 -14.41 3.06 -55.24
C LEU A 64 -14.13 3.51 -53.79
N ARG A 65 -13.79 4.78 -53.58
CA ARG A 65 -13.53 5.30 -52.23
C ARG A 65 -14.83 5.67 -51.55
N MET A 66 -14.90 5.32 -50.26
CA MET A 66 -16.03 5.68 -49.42
C MET A 66 -16.08 7.19 -49.20
N ALA A 67 -17.24 7.80 -49.44
CA ALA A 67 -17.44 9.22 -49.21
C ALA A 67 -17.22 9.57 -47.72
N ALA A 68 -16.73 10.78 -47.44
CA ALA A 68 -16.46 11.22 -46.07
C ALA A 68 -17.71 11.27 -45.17
N GLY A 69 -18.91 11.41 -45.77
CA GLY A 69 -20.19 11.29 -45.06
C GLY A 69 -20.44 9.86 -44.57
N ASP A 70 -20.21 8.86 -45.44
CA ASP A 70 -20.40 7.44 -45.11
C ASP A 70 -19.40 6.95 -44.06
N VAL A 71 -18.16 7.44 -44.11
CA VAL A 71 -17.16 7.16 -43.06
C VAL A 71 -17.62 7.69 -41.71
N ARG A 72 -18.19 8.91 -41.66
CA ARG A 72 -18.73 9.49 -40.43
C ARG A 72 -19.94 8.70 -39.92
N LYS A 73 -20.86 8.33 -40.80
CA LYS A 73 -22.03 7.50 -40.47
C LYS A 73 -21.63 6.12 -39.94
N ARG A 74 -20.67 5.44 -40.59
CA ARG A 74 -20.15 4.17 -40.08
C ARG A 74 -19.48 4.30 -38.72
N ARG A 75 -18.75 5.39 -38.47
CA ARG A 75 -18.15 5.66 -37.16
C ARG A 75 -19.20 5.93 -36.08
N SER A 76 -20.28 6.64 -36.38
CA SER A 76 -21.38 6.86 -35.42
C SER A 76 -22.10 5.55 -35.09
N ILE A 77 -22.45 4.74 -36.10
CA ILE A 77 -23.06 3.41 -35.89
C ILE A 77 -22.14 2.50 -35.07
N ALA A 78 -20.83 2.52 -35.36
CA ALA A 78 -19.86 1.75 -34.58
C ALA A 78 -19.75 2.25 -33.12
N ALA A 79 -19.95 3.54 -32.86
CA ALA A 79 -19.97 4.08 -31.50
C ALA A 79 -21.27 3.69 -30.76
N GLU A 80 -22.42 3.79 -31.42
CA GLU A 80 -23.73 3.38 -30.88
C GLU A 80 -23.78 1.89 -30.55
N SER A 81 -23.29 1.03 -31.46
CA SER A 81 -23.22 -0.42 -31.21
C SER A 81 -22.35 -0.78 -29.99
N ARG A 82 -21.25 -0.06 -29.75
CA ARG A 82 -20.42 -0.24 -28.54
C ARG A 82 -21.13 0.21 -27.28
N LEU A 83 -21.88 1.31 -27.36
CA LEU A 83 -22.69 1.81 -26.26
C LEU A 83 -23.79 0.83 -25.90
N ALA A 84 -24.54 0.33 -26.90
CA ALA A 84 -25.57 -0.68 -26.72
C ALA A 84 -25.00 -1.97 -26.06
N ALA A 85 -23.86 -2.47 -26.54
CA ALA A 85 -23.19 -3.62 -25.93
C ALA A 85 -22.73 -3.36 -24.48
N THR A 86 -22.48 -2.11 -24.10
CA THR A 86 -22.11 -1.71 -22.74
C THR A 86 -23.33 -1.63 -21.83
N GLU A 87 -24.45 -1.09 -22.35
CA GLU A 87 -25.73 -1.03 -21.66
C GLU A 87 -26.30 -2.44 -21.42
N GLU A 88 -26.23 -3.32 -22.42
CA GLU A 88 -26.66 -4.72 -22.29
C GLU A 88 -25.87 -5.44 -21.18
N LYS A 89 -24.54 -5.25 -21.12
CA LYS A 89 -23.71 -5.78 -20.02
C LYS A 89 -24.07 -5.19 -18.67
N ALA A 90 -24.42 -3.90 -18.61
CA ALA A 90 -24.84 -3.25 -17.37
C ALA A 90 -26.19 -3.78 -16.86
N LEU A 91 -27.08 -4.19 -17.77
CA LEU A 91 -28.36 -4.84 -17.42
C LEU A 91 -28.16 -6.28 -16.92
N GLN A 92 -27.19 -7.02 -17.47
CA GLN A 92 -26.88 -8.39 -17.05
C GLN A 92 -26.16 -8.48 -15.70
N VAL A 93 -25.46 -7.42 -15.28
CA VAL A 93 -24.75 -7.36 -13.99
C VAL A 93 -25.24 -6.14 -13.21
N PRO A 94 -26.39 -6.26 -12.52
CA PRO A 94 -26.93 -5.15 -11.74
C PRO A 94 -25.91 -4.72 -10.70
N ARG A 95 -25.63 -3.42 -10.65
CA ARG A 95 -24.76 -2.80 -9.65
C ARG A 95 -25.61 -2.27 -8.49
N PRO A 96 -25.07 -2.26 -7.26
CA PRO A 96 -25.81 -1.73 -6.12
C PRO A 96 -26.06 -0.24 -6.29
N SER A 97 -27.19 0.21 -5.75
CA SER A 97 -27.50 1.64 -5.67
C SER A 97 -26.42 2.35 -4.85
N PHE A 98 -25.80 3.37 -5.44
CA PHE A 98 -24.78 4.16 -4.75
C PHE A 98 -25.40 5.03 -3.65
N LEU A 99 -26.52 5.70 -3.95
CA LEU A 99 -27.28 6.48 -2.99
C LEU A 99 -28.51 5.69 -2.50
N PRO A 100 -28.81 5.72 -1.20
CA PRO A 100 -28.10 6.43 -0.13
C PRO A 100 -27.05 5.56 0.59
N ALA A 101 -26.86 4.30 0.19
CA ALA A 101 -26.15 3.30 0.99
C ALA A 101 -24.65 3.58 1.20
N PHE A 102 -23.93 4.03 0.16
CA PHE A 102 -22.51 4.35 0.29
C PHE A 102 -22.24 5.49 1.28
N PRO A 103 -22.84 6.69 1.14
CA PRO A 103 -22.60 7.78 2.08
C PRO A 103 -22.95 7.42 3.52
N TRP A 104 -24.04 6.70 3.76
CA TRP A 104 -24.42 6.28 5.11
C TRP A 104 -23.44 5.27 5.71
N THR A 105 -22.95 4.33 4.91
CA THR A 105 -21.95 3.35 5.39
C THR A 105 -20.66 4.06 5.79
N VAL A 106 -20.18 4.98 4.95
CA VAL A 106 -18.96 5.76 5.24
C VAL A 106 -19.18 6.68 6.43
N ALA A 107 -20.34 7.33 6.56
CA ALA A 107 -20.69 8.18 7.69
C ALA A 107 -20.73 7.37 9.01
N ALA A 108 -21.35 6.19 9.01
CA ALA A 108 -21.40 5.32 10.18
C ALA A 108 -19.98 4.89 10.62
N LEU A 109 -19.13 4.50 9.67
CA LEU A 109 -17.73 4.16 9.94
C LEU A 109 -16.91 5.36 10.41
N ALA A 110 -17.19 6.56 9.91
CA ALA A 110 -16.56 7.78 10.38
C ALA A 110 -16.97 8.12 11.82
N VAL A 111 -18.23 7.89 12.20
CA VAL A 111 -18.70 8.02 13.58
C VAL A 111 -17.97 7.03 14.48
N ILE A 112 -17.88 5.76 14.08
CA ILE A 112 -17.12 4.74 14.84
C ILE A 112 -15.65 5.16 15.00
N ALA A 113 -15.02 5.66 13.92
CA ALA A 113 -13.64 6.14 13.96
C ALA A 113 -13.46 7.36 14.89
N GLY A 114 -14.42 8.28 14.92
CA GLY A 114 -14.41 9.41 15.85
C GLY A 114 -14.57 8.98 17.31
N LEU A 115 -15.41 7.96 17.56
CA LEU A 115 -15.60 7.39 18.89
C LEU A 115 -14.37 6.58 19.35
N THR A 116 -13.68 5.87 18.46
CA THR A 116 -12.47 5.10 18.80
C THR A 116 -11.26 6.00 19.02
N HIS A 117 -11.07 7.02 18.15
CA HIS A 117 -9.86 7.84 18.10
C HIS A 117 -10.05 9.23 18.74
N GLY A 118 -11.05 9.40 19.62
CA GLY A 118 -11.36 10.71 20.22
C GLY A 118 -10.14 11.37 20.89
N ARG A 119 -9.25 10.58 21.52
CA ARG A 119 -8.01 11.06 22.14
C ARG A 119 -6.95 11.54 21.14
N TRP A 120 -7.01 11.08 19.90
CA TRP A 120 -6.03 11.43 18.85
C TRP A 120 -6.40 12.72 18.12
N TRP A 121 -7.67 13.15 18.24
CA TRP A 121 -8.14 14.36 17.58
C TRP A 121 -7.42 15.61 18.07
N GLY A 122 -6.86 16.38 17.14
CA GLY A 122 -6.09 17.60 17.45
C GLY A 122 -4.64 17.35 17.87
N SER A 123 -4.18 16.10 17.94
CA SER A 123 -2.78 15.80 18.18
C SER A 123 -1.92 16.10 16.94
N PRO A 124 -0.79 16.82 17.07
CA PRO A 124 0.11 17.06 15.95
C PRO A 124 0.93 15.83 15.56
N PHE A 125 1.13 14.86 16.47
CA PHE A 125 1.92 13.66 16.24
C PHE A 125 1.29 12.41 16.90
N LEU A 126 1.62 11.24 16.35
CA LEU A 126 1.38 9.93 16.96
C LEU A 126 2.73 9.23 17.13
N VAL A 127 2.98 8.69 18.32
CA VAL A 127 4.25 8.04 18.69
C VAL A 127 3.95 6.76 19.46
N GLY A 128 4.80 5.75 19.33
CA GLY A 128 4.70 4.49 20.08
C GLY A 128 4.42 3.29 19.18
N GLY A 129 4.64 2.08 19.72
CA GLY A 129 4.68 0.86 18.92
C GLY A 129 5.70 0.95 17.77
N GLY A 130 5.23 0.71 16.54
CA GLY A 130 6.00 0.89 15.30
C GLY A 130 6.01 2.32 14.73
N LEU A 131 5.30 3.28 15.35
CA LEU A 131 5.23 4.66 14.87
C LEU A 131 6.33 5.54 15.45
N VAL A 132 6.99 6.23 14.52
CA VAL A 132 7.94 7.32 14.75
C VAL A 132 7.53 8.50 13.86
N PRO A 133 7.71 9.76 14.28
CA PRO A 133 7.39 10.91 13.45
C PRO A 133 8.11 10.90 12.08
N LEU A 134 7.48 11.51 11.08
CA LEU A 134 8.13 11.82 9.80
C LEU A 134 9.08 13.02 9.96
N PRO A 135 10.06 13.18 9.04
CA PRO A 135 10.89 14.37 8.98
C PRO A 135 10.07 15.67 8.96
N GLY A 136 10.60 16.71 9.61
CA GLY A 136 9.91 17.99 9.76
C GLY A 136 9.81 18.82 8.47
N SER A 137 10.58 18.46 7.43
CA SER A 137 10.60 19.17 6.15
C SER A 137 10.34 18.23 4.97
N LEU A 138 9.68 18.75 3.93
CA LEU A 138 9.42 17.99 2.71
C LEU A 138 10.70 17.66 1.93
N ASP A 139 11.66 18.58 1.92
CA ASP A 139 12.93 18.37 1.22
C ASP A 139 13.66 17.16 1.81
N GLU A 140 13.74 17.10 3.14
CA GLU A 140 14.32 15.95 3.83
C GLU A 140 13.53 14.66 3.59
N LEU A 141 12.20 14.73 3.62
CA LEU A 141 11.34 13.57 3.34
C LEU A 141 11.52 13.02 1.91
N TRP A 142 11.67 13.87 0.91
CA TRP A 142 11.90 13.45 -0.48
C TRP A 142 13.35 13.03 -0.74
N SER A 143 14.32 13.60 -0.01
CA SER A 143 15.72 13.15 -0.06
C SER A 143 15.90 11.69 0.41
N GLN A 144 15.03 11.24 1.32
CA GLN A 144 15.04 9.88 1.90
C GLN A 144 14.10 8.90 1.19
N ALA A 145 13.46 9.29 0.08
CA ALA A 145 12.47 8.47 -0.62
C ALA A 145 13.08 7.23 -1.31
N TRP A 146 14.36 7.31 -1.70
CA TRP A 146 15.03 6.32 -2.57
C TRP A 146 16.30 5.76 -1.97
N TRP A 147 17.06 6.65 -1.32
CA TRP A 147 18.33 6.37 -0.70
C TRP A 147 18.35 7.05 0.65
N ILE A 148 18.96 6.39 1.62
CA ILE A 148 19.16 6.95 2.94
C ILE A 148 20.63 6.91 3.27
N THR A 149 21.10 7.93 3.98
CA THR A 149 22.39 7.87 4.68
C THR A 149 22.05 7.52 6.12
N PRO A 150 22.32 6.27 6.58
CA PRO A 150 21.81 5.82 7.87
C PRO A 150 22.39 6.67 8.99
N THR A 151 21.52 7.31 9.77
CA THR A 151 21.92 8.17 10.90
C THR A 151 22.58 7.39 12.03
N THR A 152 22.37 6.07 12.04
CA THR A 152 22.92 5.13 13.03
C THR A 152 24.34 4.66 12.72
N LEU A 153 24.91 5.00 11.57
CA LEU A 153 26.25 4.57 11.15
C LEU A 153 27.34 5.65 11.35
N SER A 154 28.58 5.31 11.01
CA SER A 154 29.71 6.25 11.00
C SER A 154 29.47 7.42 10.04
N LEU A 155 30.21 8.52 10.24
CA LEU A 155 30.11 9.73 9.41
C LEU A 155 30.39 9.46 7.91
N ASP A 156 31.17 8.42 7.61
CA ASP A 156 31.58 8.04 6.25
C ASP A 156 30.74 6.88 5.67
N ALA A 157 29.59 6.57 6.27
CA ALA A 157 28.77 5.45 5.84
C ALA A 157 28.21 5.67 4.43
N SER A 158 28.37 4.68 3.56
CA SER A 158 27.80 4.73 2.22
C SER A 158 26.26 4.75 2.25
N PRO A 159 25.60 5.47 1.33
CA PRO A 159 24.15 5.46 1.20
C PRO A 159 23.63 4.04 0.95
N VAL A 160 22.52 3.72 1.61
CA VAL A 160 21.82 2.43 1.47
C VAL A 160 20.49 2.71 0.78
N PRO A 161 19.99 1.80 -0.07
CA PRO A 161 18.65 1.94 -0.64
C PRO A 161 17.59 2.06 0.46
N ALA A 162 16.71 3.04 0.30
CA ALA A 162 15.54 3.21 1.16
C ALA A 162 14.57 2.03 0.99
N ASP A 163 13.72 1.80 1.99
CA ASP A 163 12.59 0.91 1.81
C ASP A 163 11.62 1.51 0.77
N PRO A 164 11.03 0.72 -0.15
CA PRO A 164 10.07 1.22 -1.14
C PRO A 164 8.89 1.99 -0.52
N PHE A 165 8.57 1.67 0.73
CA PHE A 165 7.57 2.38 1.51
C PHE A 165 7.87 3.86 1.73
N ASN A 166 9.14 4.27 1.77
CA ASN A 166 9.51 5.68 1.92
C ASN A 166 8.92 6.52 0.80
N PHE A 167 8.86 6.03 -0.43
CA PHE A 167 8.19 6.74 -1.53
C PHE A 167 6.69 6.96 -1.26
N VAL A 168 5.99 5.95 -0.70
CA VAL A 168 4.58 6.06 -0.33
C VAL A 168 4.41 7.08 0.81
N LEU A 169 5.32 7.08 1.79
CA LEU A 169 5.34 8.08 2.86
C LEU A 169 5.65 9.49 2.35
N SER A 170 6.54 9.65 1.38
CA SER A 170 6.84 10.94 0.77
C SER A 170 5.63 11.51 0.02
N LEU A 171 4.88 10.66 -0.69
CA LEU A 171 3.60 11.04 -1.32
C LEU A 171 2.55 11.43 -0.26
N LEU A 172 2.41 10.63 0.81
CA LEU A 172 1.46 10.89 1.89
C LEU A 172 1.79 12.19 2.63
N GLY A 173 3.04 12.36 3.06
CA GLY A 173 3.52 13.55 3.77
C GLY A 173 3.46 14.83 2.92
N SER A 174 3.49 14.71 1.59
CA SER A 174 3.28 15.84 0.67
C SER A 174 1.87 16.44 0.76
N LEU A 175 0.86 15.68 1.25
CA LEU A 175 -0.50 16.21 1.47
C LEU A 175 -0.52 17.27 2.58
N THR A 176 0.37 17.16 3.56
CA THR A 176 0.53 18.11 4.66
C THR A 176 1.93 18.69 4.62
N TRP A 177 2.29 19.30 3.49
CA TRP A 177 3.59 19.90 3.21
C TRP A 177 4.19 20.80 4.31
N TRP A 178 3.35 21.44 5.14
CA TRP A 178 3.79 22.25 6.28
C TRP A 178 4.16 21.42 7.54
N SER A 179 3.67 20.19 7.64
CA SER A 179 3.93 19.24 8.73
C SER A 179 3.66 17.82 8.24
N PRO A 180 4.65 17.12 7.65
CA PRO A 180 4.43 15.80 7.03
C PRO A 180 3.84 14.75 7.98
N SER A 181 4.19 14.82 9.26
CA SER A 181 3.65 13.92 10.29
C SER A 181 2.12 14.05 10.47
N LEU A 182 1.52 15.20 10.17
CA LEU A 182 0.07 15.39 10.27
C LEU A 182 -0.68 14.45 9.30
N ALA A 183 -0.12 14.17 8.12
CA ALA A 183 -0.71 13.22 7.19
C ALA A 183 -0.81 11.80 7.77
N VAL A 184 0.14 11.40 8.63
CA VAL A 184 0.08 10.12 9.34
C VAL A 184 -1.04 10.12 10.37
N VAL A 185 -1.20 11.21 11.15
CA VAL A 185 -2.31 11.35 12.10
C VAL A 185 -3.66 11.29 11.37
N ALA A 186 -3.80 12.06 10.28
CA ALA A 186 -5.01 12.09 9.47
C ALA A 186 -5.32 10.71 8.86
N LEU A 187 -4.31 9.98 8.38
CA LEU A 187 -4.47 8.62 7.88
C LEU A 187 -4.98 7.68 8.97
N PHE A 188 -4.39 7.71 10.17
CA PHE A 188 -4.78 6.82 11.27
C PHE A 188 -6.21 7.09 11.74
N VAL A 189 -6.59 8.35 11.88
CA VAL A 189 -7.98 8.74 12.23
C VAL A 189 -8.96 8.34 11.11
N ALA A 190 -8.57 8.49 9.85
CA ALA A 190 -9.41 8.16 8.70
C ALA A 190 -9.31 6.69 8.24
N ALA A 191 -8.50 5.85 8.88
CA ALA A 191 -8.19 4.50 8.39
C ALA A 191 -9.44 3.62 8.25
N ILE A 192 -10.30 3.62 9.28
CA ILE A 192 -11.55 2.85 9.31
C ILE A 192 -12.51 3.29 8.18
N PRO A 193 -12.92 4.58 8.06
CA PRO A 193 -13.82 4.99 6.98
C PRO A 193 -13.18 4.86 5.60
N LEU A 194 -11.87 5.06 5.46
CA LEU A 194 -11.16 4.91 4.19
C LEU A 194 -11.12 3.44 3.73
N ALA A 195 -10.81 2.51 4.65
CA ALA A 195 -10.87 1.08 4.39
C ALA A 195 -12.27 0.65 3.95
N GLY A 196 -13.31 1.12 4.66
CA GLY A 196 -14.70 0.83 4.32
C GLY A 196 -15.13 1.41 2.97
N ALA A 197 -14.73 2.65 2.66
CA ALA A 197 -15.07 3.28 1.38
C ALA A 197 -14.44 2.53 0.18
N ILE A 198 -13.18 2.13 0.30
CA ILE A 198 -12.48 1.37 -0.74
C ILE A 198 -13.04 -0.04 -0.86
N ALA A 199 -13.34 -0.71 0.26
CA ALA A 199 -13.96 -2.03 0.27
C ALA A 199 -15.37 -2.01 -0.31
N TRP A 200 -16.17 -0.98 -0.02
CA TRP A 200 -17.47 -0.78 -0.63
C TRP A 200 -17.34 -0.67 -2.16
N TRP A 201 -16.44 0.20 -2.63
CA TRP A 201 -16.20 0.36 -4.07
C TRP A 201 -15.75 -0.94 -4.75
N ALA A 202 -14.87 -1.70 -4.09
CA ALA A 202 -14.40 -2.98 -4.56
C ALA A 202 -15.54 -4.01 -4.63
N ALA A 203 -16.34 -4.12 -3.57
CA ALA A 203 -17.45 -5.05 -3.47
C ALA A 203 -18.59 -4.72 -4.46
N ALA A 204 -18.87 -3.43 -4.70
CA ALA A 204 -19.87 -2.97 -5.65
C ALA A 204 -19.60 -3.38 -7.12
N GLN A 205 -18.42 -3.91 -7.43
CA GLN A 205 -18.11 -4.47 -8.75
C GLN A 205 -18.55 -5.91 -8.92
N PHE A 206 -18.80 -6.63 -7.82
CA PHE A 206 -19.10 -8.06 -7.82
C PHE A 206 -20.46 -8.39 -7.19
N LEU A 207 -20.92 -7.57 -6.25
CA LEU A 207 -22.21 -7.69 -5.59
C LEU A 207 -23.25 -6.84 -6.32
N SER A 208 -24.51 -7.22 -6.18
CA SER A 208 -25.66 -6.54 -6.78
C SER A 208 -26.47 -5.73 -5.76
N ARG A 209 -26.45 -6.12 -4.49
CA ARG A 209 -27.24 -5.50 -3.42
C ARG A 209 -26.43 -4.52 -2.60
N ALA A 210 -27.03 -3.35 -2.36
CA ALA A 210 -26.41 -2.30 -1.57
C ALA A 210 -26.13 -2.75 -0.12
N TRP A 211 -27.11 -3.34 0.57
CA TRP A 211 -26.91 -3.77 1.97
C TRP A 211 -25.82 -4.84 2.13
N ALA A 212 -25.70 -5.79 1.19
CA ALA A 212 -24.66 -6.82 1.22
C ALA A 212 -23.26 -6.22 1.01
N THR A 213 -23.19 -5.15 0.19
CA THR A 213 -21.99 -4.33 0.04
C THR A 213 -21.63 -3.60 1.37
N SER A 214 -22.61 -3.34 2.27
CA SER A 214 -22.47 -2.46 3.46
C SER A 214 -21.80 -3.07 4.67
N ALA A 215 -22.31 -4.14 5.29
CA ALA A 215 -22.11 -5.46 4.76
C ALA A 215 -20.61 -5.76 4.77
N VAL A 216 -20.10 -6.08 3.58
CA VAL A 216 -18.68 -6.27 3.30
C VAL A 216 -17.81 -5.10 3.74
N ALA A 217 -18.21 -3.86 3.45
CA ALA A 217 -17.42 -2.67 3.79
C ALA A 217 -17.20 -2.51 5.30
N ALA A 218 -18.24 -2.74 6.11
CA ALA A 218 -18.17 -2.67 7.57
C ALA A 218 -17.34 -3.82 8.14
N LEU A 219 -17.54 -5.06 7.66
CA LEU A 219 -16.74 -6.21 8.08
C LEU A 219 -15.25 -6.00 7.80
N TRP A 220 -14.90 -5.42 6.64
CA TRP A 220 -13.54 -5.09 6.28
C TRP A 220 -12.95 -3.97 7.15
N ALA A 221 -13.65 -2.85 7.27
CA ALA A 221 -13.22 -1.67 8.02
C ALA A 221 -13.06 -1.92 9.53
N LEU A 222 -13.75 -2.93 10.06
CA LEU A 222 -13.73 -3.30 11.47
C LEU A 222 -13.02 -4.64 11.71
N SER A 223 -12.17 -5.06 10.76
CA SER A 223 -11.43 -6.31 10.86
C SER A 223 -10.42 -6.28 12.03
N PRO A 224 -10.21 -7.40 12.75
CA PRO A 224 -9.27 -7.42 13.87
C PRO A 224 -7.84 -7.06 13.45
N THR A 225 -7.40 -7.51 12.27
CA THR A 225 -6.06 -7.19 11.74
C THR A 225 -5.83 -5.69 11.52
N LEU A 226 -6.83 -4.94 11.04
CA LEU A 226 -6.71 -3.48 10.90
C LEU A 226 -6.62 -2.81 12.27
N LEU A 227 -7.48 -3.19 13.20
CA LEU A 227 -7.50 -2.61 14.55
C LEU A 227 -6.19 -2.90 15.31
N VAL A 228 -5.66 -4.11 15.21
CA VAL A 228 -4.35 -4.46 15.78
C VAL A 228 -3.24 -3.63 15.13
N SER A 229 -3.24 -3.49 13.80
CA SER A 229 -2.23 -2.68 13.10
C SER A 229 -2.26 -1.19 13.51
N LEU A 230 -3.46 -0.65 13.80
CA LEU A 230 -3.62 0.71 14.31
C LEU A 230 -3.12 0.82 15.75
N SER A 231 -3.43 -0.17 16.61
CA SER A 231 -2.98 -0.16 18.01
C SER A 231 -1.47 -0.29 18.17
N GLU A 232 -0.82 -1.09 17.33
CA GLU A 232 0.63 -1.34 17.34
C GLU A 232 1.41 -0.32 16.50
N GLY A 233 0.73 0.59 15.77
CA GLY A 233 1.40 1.61 14.98
C GLY A 233 2.07 1.10 13.69
N ARG A 234 1.60 -0.02 13.14
CA ARG A 234 2.15 -0.62 11.92
C ARG A 234 1.59 0.04 10.67
N ILE A 235 2.05 1.25 10.38
CA ILE A 235 1.55 2.06 9.25
C ILE A 235 1.62 1.36 7.88
N GLY A 236 2.66 0.57 7.62
CA GLY A 236 2.77 -0.22 6.38
C GLY A 236 1.62 -1.22 6.23
N ALA A 237 1.29 -1.93 7.31
CA ALA A 237 0.14 -2.83 7.36
C ALA A 237 -1.20 -2.09 7.20
N VAL A 238 -1.37 -0.93 7.84
CA VAL A 238 -2.58 -0.10 7.71
C VAL A 238 -2.82 0.29 6.25
N ILE A 239 -1.80 0.81 5.57
CA ILE A 239 -1.90 1.22 4.16
C ILE A 239 -2.15 0.02 3.25
N ALA A 240 -1.46 -1.10 3.47
CA ALA A 240 -1.70 -2.34 2.72
C ALA A 240 -3.15 -2.81 2.90
N HIS A 241 -3.66 -2.84 4.13
CA HIS A 241 -5.04 -3.22 4.43
C HIS A 241 -6.06 -2.30 3.75
N ILE A 242 -5.88 -0.98 3.82
CA ILE A 242 -6.78 -0.04 3.15
C ILE A 242 -6.82 -0.25 1.63
N THR A 243 -5.69 -0.61 1.02
CA THR A 243 -5.53 -0.71 -0.45
C THR A 243 -5.76 -2.11 -1.03
N LEU A 244 -5.75 -3.16 -0.22
CA LEU A 244 -5.95 -4.55 -0.66
C LEU A 244 -7.26 -4.80 -1.44
N PRO A 245 -8.44 -4.29 -1.02
CA PRO A 245 -9.67 -4.46 -1.80
C PRO A 245 -9.58 -3.80 -3.18
N TRP A 246 -8.90 -2.66 -3.27
CA TRP A 246 -8.66 -1.97 -4.54
C TRP A 246 -7.79 -2.82 -5.47
N LEU A 247 -6.71 -3.41 -4.95
CA LEU A 247 -5.84 -4.31 -5.70
C LEU A 247 -6.61 -5.53 -6.22
N VAL A 248 -7.32 -6.26 -5.35
CA VAL A 248 -8.04 -7.47 -5.75
C VAL A 248 -9.12 -7.16 -6.79
N ALA A 249 -9.93 -6.13 -6.55
CA ALA A 249 -11.01 -5.78 -7.48
C ALA A 249 -10.49 -5.36 -8.86
N SER A 250 -9.44 -4.54 -8.90
CA SER A 250 -8.82 -4.11 -10.16
C SER A 250 -8.08 -5.26 -10.88
N LEU A 251 -7.43 -6.17 -10.14
CA LEU A 251 -6.72 -7.32 -10.71
C LEU A 251 -7.67 -8.35 -11.33
N VAL A 252 -8.71 -8.77 -10.60
CA VAL A 252 -9.70 -9.74 -11.10
C VAL A 252 -10.36 -9.24 -12.39
N SER A 253 -10.53 -7.93 -12.49
CA SER A 253 -11.18 -7.27 -13.61
C SER A 253 -10.21 -6.67 -14.64
N ALA A 254 -8.90 -6.85 -14.47
CA ALA A 254 -7.86 -6.29 -15.33
C ALA A 254 -7.96 -6.73 -16.79
N HIS A 255 -8.55 -7.90 -17.03
CA HIS A 255 -8.79 -8.44 -18.37
C HIS A 255 -9.82 -7.64 -19.18
N GLU A 256 -10.67 -6.85 -18.51
CA GLU A 256 -11.75 -6.10 -19.17
C GLU A 256 -11.26 -4.78 -19.77
N SER A 257 -10.27 -4.13 -19.16
CA SER A 257 -9.76 -2.84 -19.66
C SER A 257 -8.34 -2.53 -19.19
N TRP A 258 -7.57 -1.83 -20.04
CA TRP A 258 -6.27 -1.27 -19.68
C TRP A 258 -6.33 -0.29 -18.52
N GLN A 259 -7.49 0.33 -18.30
CA GLN A 259 -7.71 1.19 -17.13
C GLN A 259 -7.59 0.40 -15.83
N ARG A 260 -8.20 -0.78 -15.76
CA ARG A 260 -8.12 -1.66 -14.59
C ARG A 260 -6.72 -2.23 -14.39
N VAL A 261 -5.98 -2.46 -15.47
CA VAL A 261 -4.55 -2.80 -15.39
C VAL A 261 -3.75 -1.66 -14.74
N GLY A 262 -3.98 -0.41 -15.15
CA GLY A 262 -3.33 0.76 -14.54
C GLY A 262 -3.69 0.92 -13.07
N GLN A 263 -4.96 0.72 -12.70
CA GLN A 263 -5.39 0.73 -11.30
C GLN A 263 -4.74 -0.40 -10.48
N ALA A 264 -4.71 -1.62 -11.02
CA ALA A 264 -4.05 -2.75 -10.39
C ALA A 264 -2.54 -2.52 -10.23
N SER A 265 -1.90 -1.86 -11.20
CA SER A 265 -0.48 -1.50 -11.16
C SER A 265 -0.16 -0.53 -10.02
N LEU A 266 -0.95 0.55 -9.87
CA LEU A 266 -0.78 1.50 -8.77
C LEU A 266 -1.12 0.87 -7.41
N ALA A 267 -2.19 0.09 -7.32
CA ALA A 267 -2.55 -0.62 -6.10
C ALA A 267 -1.47 -1.63 -5.70
N THR A 268 -0.88 -2.34 -6.67
CA THR A 268 0.25 -3.26 -6.48
C THR A 268 1.46 -2.54 -5.93
N LEU A 269 1.83 -1.39 -6.49
CA LEU A 269 2.92 -0.57 -5.98
C LEU A 269 2.72 -0.22 -4.51
N VAL A 270 1.54 0.29 -4.15
CA VAL A 270 1.25 0.71 -2.77
C VAL A 270 1.25 -0.48 -1.82
N VAL A 271 0.57 -1.58 -2.17
CA VAL A 271 0.49 -2.79 -1.34
C VAL A 271 1.87 -3.40 -1.12
N LEU A 272 2.66 -3.59 -2.18
CA LEU A 272 3.97 -4.26 -2.08
C LEU A 272 5.07 -3.38 -1.49
N ALA A 273 4.95 -2.04 -1.62
CA ALA A 273 5.80 -1.13 -0.90
C ALA A 273 5.49 -1.15 0.60
N SER A 274 4.21 -1.23 0.98
CA SER A 274 3.76 -1.14 2.37
C SER A 274 3.83 -2.46 3.14
N ALA A 275 3.66 -3.60 2.46
CA ALA A 275 3.77 -4.94 3.03
C ALA A 275 4.53 -5.86 2.05
N PRO A 276 5.88 -5.82 2.04
CA PRO A 276 6.70 -6.61 1.12
C PRO A 276 6.46 -8.12 1.22
N VAL A 277 6.04 -8.63 2.37
CA VAL A 277 5.67 -10.05 2.55
C VAL A 277 4.57 -10.53 1.59
N LEU A 278 3.78 -9.62 1.01
CA LEU A 278 2.73 -9.94 0.04
C LEU A 278 3.24 -10.18 -1.39
N TRP A 279 4.53 -9.98 -1.67
CA TRP A 279 5.14 -10.20 -3.00
C TRP A 279 4.77 -11.56 -3.60
N PRO A 280 4.97 -12.70 -2.91
CA PRO A 280 4.64 -14.01 -3.46
C PRO A 280 3.14 -14.16 -3.76
N ALA A 281 2.27 -13.70 -2.86
CA ALA A 281 0.83 -13.80 -3.01
C ALA A 281 0.31 -12.96 -4.19
N VAL A 282 0.81 -11.74 -4.36
CA VAL A 282 0.41 -10.85 -5.47
C VAL A 282 0.89 -11.40 -6.81
N VAL A 283 2.16 -11.83 -6.91
CA VAL A 283 2.68 -12.44 -8.15
C VAL A 283 1.88 -13.68 -8.53
N LEU A 284 1.60 -14.55 -7.56
CA LEU A 284 0.79 -15.74 -7.79
C LEU A 284 -0.66 -15.38 -8.20
N GLY A 285 -1.25 -14.34 -7.60
CA GLY A 285 -2.55 -13.80 -8.00
C GLY A 285 -2.57 -13.34 -9.46
N TYR A 286 -1.56 -12.58 -9.90
CA TYR A 286 -1.39 -12.18 -11.30
C TYR A 286 -1.27 -13.39 -12.24
N LEU A 287 -0.48 -14.39 -11.86
CA LEU A 287 -0.29 -15.62 -12.64
C LEU A 287 -1.59 -16.41 -12.77
N VAL A 288 -2.34 -16.58 -11.68
CA VAL A 288 -3.63 -17.28 -11.67
C VAL A 288 -4.64 -16.57 -12.56
N VAL A 289 -4.76 -15.24 -12.46
CA VAL A 289 -5.68 -14.46 -13.30
C VAL A 289 -5.26 -14.52 -14.77
N ALA A 290 -3.96 -14.41 -15.06
CA ALA A 290 -3.43 -14.52 -16.42
C ALA A 290 -3.70 -15.91 -17.03
N LEU A 291 -3.47 -16.98 -16.26
CA LEU A 291 -3.69 -18.35 -16.70
C LEU A 291 -5.18 -18.69 -16.87
N ALA A 292 -6.03 -18.25 -15.94
CA ALA A 292 -7.48 -18.45 -16.02
C ALA A 292 -8.11 -17.74 -17.23
N ARG A 293 -7.50 -16.65 -17.71
CA ARG A 293 -8.02 -15.84 -18.83
C ARG A 293 -7.26 -16.01 -20.14
N VAL A 294 -6.21 -16.84 -20.19
CA VAL A 294 -5.34 -17.00 -21.36
C VAL A 294 -6.10 -17.46 -22.61
N ARG A 295 -7.06 -18.38 -22.46
CA ARG A 295 -7.85 -18.91 -23.57
C ARG A 295 -8.81 -17.88 -24.17
N SER A 296 -9.35 -16.98 -23.34
CA SER A 296 -10.36 -16.02 -23.76
C SER A 296 -9.77 -14.68 -24.24
N HIS A 297 -8.64 -14.25 -23.66
CA HIS A 297 -8.04 -12.92 -23.92
C HIS A 297 -6.62 -12.99 -24.52
N GLY A 298 -6.15 -14.19 -24.89
CA GLY A 298 -4.91 -14.42 -25.63
C GLY A 298 -3.63 -14.02 -24.87
N PRO A 299 -2.50 -13.82 -25.59
CA PRO A 299 -1.21 -13.46 -24.99
C PRO A 299 -1.17 -12.05 -24.37
N ARG A 300 -2.23 -11.23 -24.54
CA ARG A 300 -2.33 -9.87 -23.98
C ARG A 300 -2.22 -9.85 -22.45
N MET A 301 -2.72 -10.89 -21.77
CA MET A 301 -2.60 -11.01 -20.31
C MET A 301 -1.14 -11.16 -19.86
N PHE A 302 -0.35 -11.97 -20.57
CA PHE A 302 1.05 -12.25 -20.19
C PHE A 302 2.02 -11.16 -20.67
N ILE A 303 1.83 -10.67 -21.90
CA ILE A 303 2.73 -9.68 -22.51
C ILE A 303 2.39 -8.25 -22.04
N GLY A 304 1.14 -8.02 -21.60
CA GLY A 304 0.64 -6.70 -21.20
C GLY A 304 0.38 -6.57 -19.71
N VAL A 305 -0.59 -7.32 -19.19
CA VAL A 305 -1.13 -7.10 -17.83
C VAL A 305 -0.11 -7.41 -16.74
N LEU A 306 0.60 -8.54 -16.83
CA LEU A 306 1.59 -8.94 -15.84
C LEU A 306 2.78 -7.97 -15.75
N PRO A 307 3.49 -7.64 -16.86
CA PRO A 307 4.59 -6.68 -16.78
C PRO A 307 4.12 -5.28 -16.41
N LEU A 308 3.01 -4.78 -16.97
CA LEU A 308 2.52 -3.44 -16.63
C LEU A 308 2.03 -3.34 -15.19
N GLY A 309 1.41 -4.41 -14.67
CA GLY A 309 0.94 -4.50 -13.29
C GLY A 309 2.07 -4.48 -12.26
N LEU A 310 3.13 -5.28 -12.50
CA LEU A 310 4.22 -5.45 -11.54
C LEU A 310 5.36 -4.42 -11.72
N ALA A 311 5.48 -3.79 -12.89
CA ALA A 311 6.63 -2.95 -13.23
C ALA A 311 6.95 -1.85 -12.19
N PRO A 312 6.00 -1.01 -11.71
CA PRO A 312 6.36 0.05 -10.77
C PRO A 312 6.91 -0.52 -9.46
N ALA A 313 6.30 -1.60 -8.95
CA ALA A 313 6.73 -2.27 -7.72
C ALA A 313 8.12 -2.91 -7.87
N ILE A 314 8.40 -3.53 -9.03
CA ILE A 314 9.71 -4.14 -9.32
C ILE A 314 10.77 -3.04 -9.41
N VAL A 315 10.52 -1.96 -10.14
CA VAL A 315 11.49 -0.89 -10.36
C VAL A 315 11.88 -0.20 -9.04
N ILE A 316 10.92 0.06 -8.15
CA ILE A 316 11.22 0.66 -6.84
C ILE A 316 11.91 -0.31 -5.87
N GLY A 317 11.56 -1.60 -5.92
CA GLY A 317 12.17 -2.63 -5.06
C GLY A 317 13.55 -3.10 -5.52
N PHE A 318 13.90 -2.87 -6.79
CA PHE A 318 15.11 -3.40 -7.41
C PHE A 318 16.42 -2.94 -6.74
N PRO A 319 16.63 -1.66 -6.39
CA PRO A 319 17.86 -1.24 -5.70
C PRO A 319 18.08 -1.98 -4.38
N ARG A 320 17.01 -2.15 -3.58
CA ARG A 320 17.03 -2.90 -2.33
C ARG A 320 17.40 -4.36 -2.56
N PHE A 321 16.72 -5.03 -3.51
CA PHE A 321 17.05 -6.40 -3.89
C PHE A 321 18.51 -6.54 -4.36
N SER A 322 19.00 -5.62 -5.18
CA SER A 322 20.37 -5.63 -5.70
C SER A 322 21.40 -5.46 -4.58
N SER A 323 21.17 -4.51 -3.65
CA SER A 323 22.07 -4.31 -2.50
C SER A 323 22.09 -5.50 -1.54
N TRP A 324 20.92 -6.11 -1.28
CA TRP A 324 20.84 -7.35 -0.51
C TRP A 324 21.57 -8.49 -1.22
N TRP A 325 21.32 -8.70 -2.51
CA TRP A 325 21.97 -9.75 -3.30
C TRP A 325 23.50 -9.65 -3.27
N GLN A 326 24.03 -8.43 -3.39
CA GLN A 326 25.46 -8.16 -3.31
C GLN A 326 26.04 -8.40 -1.91
N SER A 327 25.24 -8.25 -0.85
CA SER A 327 25.68 -8.44 0.54
C SER A 327 25.78 -9.89 1.00
N LEU A 328 25.28 -10.86 0.22
CA LEU A 328 25.09 -12.23 0.69
C LEU A 328 26.30 -13.15 0.53
N ASP A 329 27.37 -12.74 -0.16
CA ASP A 329 28.56 -13.59 -0.44
C ASP A 329 28.21 -15.04 -0.87
N GLY A 330 27.09 -15.23 -1.58
CA GLY A 330 26.58 -16.53 -2.03
C GLY A 330 25.61 -17.27 -1.08
N ARG A 331 25.36 -16.77 0.14
CA ARG A 331 24.47 -17.34 1.16
C ARG A 331 23.03 -16.82 1.05
N TRP A 332 22.41 -16.94 -0.12
CA TRP A 332 21.06 -16.42 -0.38
C TRP A 332 19.95 -17.00 0.51
N TRP A 333 20.20 -18.16 1.14
CA TRP A 333 19.29 -18.79 2.09
C TRP A 333 19.34 -18.14 3.48
N ASP A 334 20.37 -17.36 3.79
CA ASP A 334 20.54 -16.70 5.08
C ASP A 334 19.83 -15.33 5.07
N ASN A 335 18.96 -15.09 6.06
CA ASN A 335 18.30 -13.80 6.31
C ASN A 335 17.52 -13.17 5.13
N TRP A 336 16.99 -13.99 4.20
CA TRP A 336 16.14 -13.48 3.11
C TRP A 336 14.81 -12.85 3.60
N GLY A 337 14.38 -13.17 4.83
CA GLY A 337 13.22 -12.54 5.47
C GLY A 337 13.36 -11.03 5.64
N VAL A 338 14.58 -10.49 5.61
CA VAL A 338 14.87 -9.05 5.65
C VAL A 338 14.30 -8.30 4.45
N LEU A 339 14.21 -8.93 3.27
CA LEU A 339 13.54 -8.36 2.10
C LEU A 339 12.02 -8.27 2.26
N LEU A 340 11.45 -9.17 3.07
CA LEU A 340 10.01 -9.28 3.31
C LEU A 340 9.57 -8.57 4.59
N ALA A 341 10.53 -8.03 5.36
CA ALA A 341 10.31 -7.27 6.58
C ALA A 341 9.35 -6.10 6.38
N ASP A 342 8.52 -5.85 7.40
CA ASP A 342 7.63 -4.69 7.42
C ASP A 342 8.46 -3.40 7.39
N PRO A 343 8.08 -2.40 6.58
CA PRO A 343 8.82 -1.16 6.48
C PRO A 343 8.67 -0.31 7.76
N GLY A 344 9.66 0.56 8.03
CA GLY A 344 9.65 1.45 9.20
C GLY A 344 10.44 0.93 10.41
N ARG A 345 9.95 1.15 11.63
CA ARG A 345 10.58 0.63 12.86
C ARG A 345 10.11 -0.82 13.10
N ALA A 346 11.02 -1.71 13.50
CA ALA A 346 10.63 -3.06 13.89
C ALA A 346 9.87 -3.02 15.22
N TYR A 347 8.78 -3.78 15.32
CA TYR A 347 8.01 -3.90 16.55
C TYR A 347 7.80 -5.38 16.87
N PRO A 348 8.31 -5.87 18.03
CA PRO A 348 8.17 -7.27 18.42
C PRO A 348 6.70 -7.62 18.64
N TYR A 349 6.35 -8.87 18.39
CA TYR A 349 5.00 -9.39 18.62
C TYR A 349 5.04 -10.91 18.81
N GLN A 350 3.99 -11.45 19.42
CA GLN A 350 3.78 -12.89 19.50
C GLN A 350 2.78 -13.32 18.42
N PRO A 351 3.16 -14.22 17.48
CA PRO A 351 2.27 -14.65 16.42
C PRO A 351 1.10 -15.46 16.98
N ALA A 352 -0.10 -15.19 16.45
CA ALA A 352 -1.29 -15.97 16.75
C ALA A 352 -1.16 -17.41 16.21
N ALA A 353 -1.91 -18.35 16.79
CA ALA A 353 -2.00 -19.69 16.21
C ALA A 353 -2.76 -19.66 14.86
N TRP A 354 -2.58 -20.66 14.00
CA TRP A 354 -3.19 -20.68 12.66
C TRP A 354 -4.72 -20.60 12.68
N TRP A 355 -5.38 -21.12 13.72
CA TRP A 355 -6.84 -21.03 13.89
C TRP A 355 -7.31 -19.64 14.36
N GLU A 356 -6.49 -18.93 15.13
CA GLU A 356 -6.73 -17.52 15.48
C GLU A 356 -6.51 -16.61 14.27
N MET A 357 -5.49 -16.91 13.46
CA MET A 357 -5.28 -16.25 12.16
C MET A 357 -6.47 -16.48 11.22
N LEU A 358 -7.05 -17.68 11.19
CA LEU A 358 -8.29 -17.97 10.45
C LEU A 358 -9.46 -17.12 10.95
N ALA A 359 -9.52 -16.82 12.24
CA ALA A 359 -10.51 -15.94 12.85
C ALA A 359 -10.22 -14.44 12.62
N GLY A 360 -9.14 -14.10 11.91
CA GLY A 360 -8.77 -12.72 11.55
C GLY A 360 -7.77 -12.05 12.50
N TRP A 361 -7.24 -12.76 13.50
CA TRP A 361 -6.32 -12.21 14.50
C TRP A 361 -4.86 -12.51 14.15
N PRO A 362 -4.00 -11.48 13.99
CA PRO A 362 -2.60 -11.68 13.59
C PRO A 362 -1.63 -11.94 14.75
N THR A 363 -1.98 -11.47 15.94
CA THR A 363 -1.18 -11.57 17.14
C THR A 363 -1.96 -12.32 18.22
N LEU A 364 -1.24 -12.98 19.13
CA LEU A 364 -1.84 -13.74 20.22
C LEU A 364 -2.73 -12.81 21.05
N LEU A 365 -4.03 -13.10 21.10
CA LEU A 365 -4.97 -12.33 21.89
C LEU A 365 -4.89 -12.75 23.36
N VAL A 366 -4.15 -11.99 24.16
CA VAL A 366 -4.20 -12.08 25.63
C VAL A 366 -5.20 -11.05 26.12
N ALA A 367 -6.49 -11.36 26.02
CA ALA A 367 -7.54 -10.47 26.47
C ALA A 367 -7.97 -10.84 27.89
N GLU A 368 -7.74 -9.93 28.83
CA GLU A 368 -8.38 -9.94 30.13
C GLU A 368 -9.54 -8.93 30.14
N VAL A 369 -10.74 -9.40 30.42
CA VAL A 369 -11.93 -8.53 30.55
C VAL A 369 -12.44 -8.65 31.97
N ALA A 370 -12.44 -7.52 32.70
CA ALA A 370 -12.85 -7.47 34.11
C ALA A 370 -12.12 -8.49 35.01
N GLY A 371 -10.84 -8.76 34.75
CA GLY A 371 -10.03 -9.73 35.49
C GLY A 371 -10.26 -11.20 35.11
N LEU A 372 -11.07 -11.48 34.08
CA LEU A 372 -11.24 -12.82 33.51
C LEU A 372 -10.39 -12.96 32.24
N THR A 373 -9.50 -13.95 32.23
CA THR A 373 -8.74 -14.35 31.04
C THR A 373 -9.69 -14.98 30.02
N ILE A 374 -9.76 -14.42 28.81
CA ILE A 374 -10.57 -15.00 27.73
C ILE A 374 -9.80 -16.19 27.12
N PRO A 375 -10.39 -17.41 27.11
CA PRO A 375 -9.78 -18.54 26.44
C PRO A 375 -9.64 -18.29 24.93
N SER A 376 -8.51 -18.70 24.34
CA SER A 376 -8.22 -18.47 22.91
C SER A 376 -9.27 -19.06 21.95
N TRP A 377 -9.94 -20.16 22.31
CA TRP A 377 -10.99 -20.76 21.47
C TRP A 377 -12.22 -19.86 21.28
N VAL A 378 -12.45 -18.90 22.18
CA VAL A 378 -13.55 -17.93 22.07
C VAL A 378 -13.42 -17.10 20.78
N VAL A 379 -12.19 -16.81 20.36
CA VAL A 379 -11.89 -16.07 19.13
C VAL A 379 -12.49 -16.78 17.91
N LEU A 380 -12.37 -18.11 17.85
CA LEU A 380 -12.92 -18.91 16.76
C LEU A 380 -14.45 -18.99 16.81
N VAL A 381 -15.04 -19.06 18.01
CA VAL A 381 -16.50 -19.03 18.19
C VAL A 381 -17.08 -17.68 17.75
N VAL A 382 -16.41 -16.59 18.09
CA VAL A 382 -16.81 -15.24 17.66
C VAL A 382 -16.72 -15.12 16.14
N ALA A 383 -15.65 -15.62 15.50
CA ALA A 383 -15.48 -15.56 14.05
C ALA A 383 -16.31 -16.58 13.25
N ALA A 384 -16.89 -17.59 13.91
CA ALA A 384 -17.62 -18.68 13.25
C ALA A 384 -18.74 -18.19 12.30
N PRO A 385 -19.57 -17.17 12.62
CA PRO A 385 -20.60 -16.69 11.70
C PRO A 385 -20.04 -16.22 10.36
N LEU A 386 -18.89 -15.54 10.36
CA LEU A 386 -18.22 -15.09 9.14
C LEU A 386 -17.64 -16.25 8.35
N ILE A 387 -16.95 -17.18 9.01
CA ILE A 387 -16.34 -18.35 8.37
C ILE A 387 -17.44 -19.20 7.72
N VAL A 388 -18.52 -19.48 8.45
CA VAL A 388 -19.65 -20.27 7.96
C VAL A 388 -20.31 -19.58 6.77
N ALA A 389 -20.62 -18.28 6.87
CA ALA A 389 -21.17 -17.51 5.74
C ALA A 389 -20.22 -17.55 4.53
N ALA A 390 -18.91 -17.44 4.74
CA ALA A 390 -17.94 -17.48 3.66
C ALA A 390 -17.87 -18.86 2.98
N VAL A 391 -17.94 -19.96 3.73
CA VAL A 391 -17.94 -21.32 3.18
C VAL A 391 -19.19 -21.60 2.33
N PHE A 392 -20.35 -21.07 2.73
CA PHE A 392 -21.57 -21.19 1.94
C PHE A 392 -21.44 -20.55 0.54
N SER A 393 -20.46 -19.66 0.32
CA SER A 393 -20.20 -19.06 -1.00
C SER A 393 -19.75 -20.07 -2.05
N LEU A 394 -19.17 -21.19 -1.64
CA LEU A 394 -18.77 -22.26 -2.55
C LEU A 394 -19.97 -23.01 -3.14
N ALA A 395 -21.08 -23.05 -2.40
CA ALA A 395 -22.29 -23.75 -2.81
C ALA A 395 -23.33 -22.80 -3.43
N LEU A 396 -23.53 -21.62 -2.84
CA LEU A 396 -24.57 -20.67 -3.25
C LEU A 396 -24.04 -19.53 -4.10
N GLY A 397 -22.74 -19.21 -4.00
CA GLY A 397 -22.15 -18.02 -4.59
C GLY A 397 -21.86 -18.16 -6.10
N ARG A 398 -21.64 -17.01 -6.75
CA ARG A 398 -21.09 -16.95 -8.11
C ARG A 398 -19.73 -17.66 -8.13
N ALA A 399 -19.47 -18.51 -9.14
CA ALA A 399 -18.22 -19.27 -9.26
C ALA A 399 -16.95 -18.41 -9.13
N LEU A 400 -16.96 -17.20 -9.68
CA LEU A 400 -15.84 -16.26 -9.55
C LEU A 400 -15.64 -15.76 -8.11
N ALA A 401 -16.72 -15.50 -7.37
CA ALA A 401 -16.63 -15.07 -5.98
C ALA A 401 -16.16 -16.21 -5.07
N GLY A 402 -16.69 -17.43 -5.26
CA GLY A 402 -16.23 -18.63 -4.55
C GLY A 402 -14.75 -18.96 -4.82
N ALA A 403 -14.31 -18.87 -6.08
CA ALA A 403 -12.91 -19.07 -6.44
C ALA A 403 -11.99 -17.97 -5.84
N THR A 404 -12.47 -16.73 -5.81
CA THR A 404 -11.74 -15.60 -5.18
C THR A 404 -11.63 -15.79 -3.67
N PHE A 405 -12.72 -16.18 -3.00
CA PHE A 405 -12.74 -16.57 -1.59
C PHE A 405 -11.70 -17.66 -1.29
N ALA A 406 -11.76 -18.80 -2.01
CA ALA A 406 -10.87 -19.93 -1.77
C ALA A 406 -9.40 -19.55 -2.02
N GLY A 407 -9.12 -18.83 -3.12
CA GLY A 407 -7.77 -18.38 -3.45
C GLY A 407 -7.19 -17.43 -2.40
N LEU A 408 -7.95 -16.42 -1.97
CA LEU A 408 -7.50 -15.45 -0.98
C LEU A 408 -7.31 -16.05 0.41
N VAL A 409 -8.20 -16.95 0.87
CA VAL A 409 -8.05 -17.63 2.17
C VAL A 409 -6.80 -18.50 2.18
N VAL A 410 -6.57 -19.31 1.14
CA VAL A 410 -5.38 -20.18 1.06
C VAL A 410 -4.11 -19.34 0.98
N LEU A 411 -4.06 -18.35 0.08
CA LEU A 411 -2.89 -17.47 -0.07
C LEU A 411 -2.61 -16.67 1.22
N GLY A 412 -3.65 -16.14 1.84
CA GLY A 412 -3.54 -15.37 3.08
C GLY A 412 -3.05 -16.21 4.25
N LEU A 413 -3.61 -17.42 4.44
CA LEU A 413 -3.19 -18.33 5.51
C LEU A 413 -1.74 -18.78 5.34
N LEU A 414 -1.35 -19.14 4.11
CA LEU A 414 0.03 -19.52 3.78
C LEU A 414 0.99 -18.36 4.03
N THR A 415 0.62 -17.14 3.60
CA THR A 415 1.45 -15.96 3.78
C THR A 415 1.59 -15.59 5.25
N ALA A 416 0.50 -15.61 6.02
CA ALA A 416 0.51 -15.32 7.46
C ALA A 416 1.37 -16.35 8.23
N SER A 417 1.17 -17.63 7.95
CA SER A 417 1.94 -18.70 8.61
C SER A 417 3.43 -18.65 8.26
N ALA A 418 3.76 -18.40 6.98
CA ALA A 418 5.13 -18.27 6.54
C ALA A 418 5.81 -17.02 7.13
N SER A 419 5.12 -15.89 7.17
CA SER A 419 5.67 -14.63 7.68
C SER A 419 6.10 -14.70 9.14
N ALA A 420 5.31 -15.36 10.00
CA ALA A 420 5.67 -15.57 11.40
C ALA A 420 6.95 -16.38 11.60
N ALA A 421 7.36 -17.18 10.61
CA ALA A 421 8.59 -17.95 10.64
C ALA A 421 9.80 -17.20 10.02
N LEU A 422 9.58 -16.05 9.38
CA LEU A 422 10.63 -15.27 8.73
C LEU A 422 11.25 -14.28 9.71
N PHE A 423 12.56 -14.43 9.95
CA PHE A 423 13.34 -13.44 10.69
C PHE A 423 13.47 -12.13 9.90
N SER A 424 13.20 -11.00 10.55
CA SER A 424 13.19 -9.66 9.91
C SER A 424 14.26 -8.70 10.44
N GLY A 425 14.92 -9.05 11.55
CA GLY A 425 15.92 -8.23 12.21
C GLY A 425 15.75 -8.21 13.73
N TYR A 426 16.45 -7.29 14.39
CA TYR A 426 16.38 -7.10 15.83
C TYR A 426 15.76 -5.75 16.18
N GLU A 427 15.03 -5.72 17.29
CA GLU A 427 14.66 -4.49 18.00
C GLU A 427 15.28 -4.57 19.40
N GLY A 428 16.40 -3.87 19.59
CA GLY A 428 17.22 -4.06 20.78
C GLY A 428 17.85 -5.46 20.83
N PHE A 429 17.46 -6.26 21.82
CA PHE A 429 17.95 -7.64 21.99
C PHE A 429 16.95 -8.69 21.51
N GLU A 430 15.72 -8.28 21.19
CA GLU A 430 14.67 -9.21 20.79
C GLU A 430 14.70 -9.45 19.28
N PRO A 431 14.76 -10.71 18.82
CA PRO A 431 14.58 -11.02 17.42
C PRO A 431 13.13 -10.74 17.02
N VAL A 432 12.95 -10.03 15.91
CA VAL A 432 11.62 -9.68 15.39
C VAL A 432 11.36 -10.46 14.11
N ALA A 433 10.22 -11.17 14.08
CA ALA A 433 9.73 -11.82 12.87
C ALA A 433 8.96 -10.85 11.96
N VAL A 434 8.80 -11.19 10.69
CA VAL A 434 7.90 -10.47 9.78
C VAL A 434 6.47 -10.58 10.30
N TRP A 435 5.70 -9.49 10.28
CA TRP A 435 4.37 -9.46 10.88
C TRP A 435 3.31 -10.23 10.09
N ALA A 436 2.58 -11.11 10.78
CA ALA A 436 1.59 -12.00 10.16
C ALA A 436 0.33 -11.31 9.63
N GLY A 437 0.01 -10.11 10.14
CA GLY A 437 -1.28 -9.50 9.85
C GLY A 437 -1.48 -8.99 8.44
N SER A 438 -0.41 -8.78 7.68
CA SER A 438 -0.49 -8.54 6.23
C SER A 438 -1.09 -9.75 5.51
N GLY A 439 -0.66 -10.97 5.85
CA GLY A 439 -1.25 -12.22 5.34
C GLY A 439 -2.68 -12.46 5.85
N VAL A 440 -2.93 -12.17 7.13
CA VAL A 440 -4.29 -12.26 7.72
C VAL A 440 -5.26 -11.28 7.04
N SER A 441 -4.80 -10.11 6.60
CA SER A 441 -5.61 -9.17 5.83
C SER A 441 -6.07 -9.77 4.49
N VAL A 442 -5.19 -10.48 3.79
CA VAL A 442 -5.55 -11.19 2.54
C VAL A 442 -6.55 -12.32 2.83
N LEU A 443 -6.33 -13.09 3.90
CA LEU A 443 -7.24 -14.15 4.34
C LEU A 443 -8.63 -13.58 4.65
N TYR A 444 -8.69 -12.54 5.46
CA TYR A 444 -9.92 -11.91 5.92
C TYR A 444 -10.66 -11.27 4.75
N LEU A 445 -9.95 -10.73 3.74
CA LEU A 445 -10.57 -10.23 2.51
C LEU A 445 -11.27 -11.36 1.77
N GLY A 446 -10.64 -12.54 1.71
CA GLY A 446 -11.26 -13.76 1.20
C GLY A 446 -12.57 -14.07 1.94
N LEU A 447 -12.53 -14.16 3.28
CA LEU A 447 -13.71 -14.43 4.11
C LEU A 447 -14.85 -13.44 3.84
N VAL A 448 -14.53 -12.13 3.80
CA VAL A 448 -15.53 -11.08 3.58
C VAL A 448 -16.11 -11.14 2.16
N VAL A 449 -15.30 -11.43 1.14
CA VAL A 449 -15.78 -11.63 -0.24
C VAL A 449 -16.72 -12.84 -0.32
N GLY A 450 -16.37 -13.96 0.33
CA GLY A 450 -17.22 -15.15 0.40
C GLY A 450 -18.54 -14.85 1.11
N ALA A 451 -18.48 -14.25 2.30
CA ALA A 451 -19.68 -13.90 3.06
C ALA A 451 -20.57 -12.93 2.28
N GLY A 452 -19.98 -11.88 1.68
CA GLY A 452 -20.69 -10.94 0.81
C GLY A 452 -21.40 -11.62 -0.35
N ALA A 453 -20.75 -12.59 -1.00
CA ALA A 453 -21.36 -13.34 -2.09
C ALA A 453 -22.58 -14.15 -1.62
N THR A 454 -22.54 -14.77 -0.43
CA THR A 454 -23.72 -15.46 0.10
C THR A 454 -24.86 -14.54 0.46
N LEU A 455 -24.55 -13.38 1.06
CA LEU A 455 -25.53 -12.37 1.42
C LEU A 455 -26.19 -11.76 0.17
N ASP A 456 -25.45 -11.61 -0.92
CA ASP A 456 -25.96 -11.06 -2.18
C ASP A 456 -27.02 -11.95 -2.87
N HIS A 457 -27.07 -13.24 -2.53
CA HIS A 457 -28.07 -14.16 -3.07
C HIS A 457 -29.43 -14.11 -2.34
N VAL A 458 -29.55 -13.36 -1.24
CA VAL A 458 -30.78 -13.37 -0.42
C VAL A 458 -31.73 -12.24 -0.81
N ASP A 459 -32.91 -12.60 -1.28
CA ASP A 459 -34.07 -11.71 -1.43
C ASP A 459 -34.89 -11.60 -0.14
N PHE A 460 -35.14 -10.35 0.30
CA PHE A 460 -36.03 -10.06 1.42
C PHE A 460 -37.42 -9.60 0.96
N GLU A 461 -37.55 -9.27 -0.32
CA GLU A 461 -38.76 -8.71 -0.93
C GLU A 461 -39.07 -9.48 -2.21
N ASP A 462 -40.36 -9.73 -2.47
CA ASP A 462 -40.87 -10.21 -3.76
C ASP A 462 -40.78 -9.08 -4.81
N PRO A 463 -40.71 -9.32 -6.13
CA PRO A 463 -40.88 -8.31 -7.19
C PRO A 463 -42.02 -7.29 -7.01
N LEU A 464 -43.01 -7.59 -6.17
CA LEU A 464 -44.13 -6.70 -5.81
C LEU A 464 -43.88 -5.87 -4.54
N GLY A 465 -42.71 -5.95 -3.90
CA GLY A 465 -42.33 -5.22 -2.69
C GLY A 465 -42.83 -5.82 -1.38
N ASN A 466 -43.37 -7.04 -1.40
CA ASN A 466 -43.85 -7.72 -0.19
C ASN A 466 -42.70 -8.41 0.55
N ALA A 467 -42.66 -8.26 1.88
CA ALA A 467 -41.66 -8.94 2.71
C ALA A 467 -41.82 -10.47 2.64
N LEU A 468 -40.78 -11.16 2.19
CA LEU A 468 -40.78 -12.63 2.11
C LEU A 468 -40.69 -13.24 3.51
N SER A 469 -41.66 -14.09 3.86
CA SER A 469 -41.68 -14.88 5.10
C SER A 469 -41.35 -16.35 4.80
N GLY A 470 -40.06 -16.62 4.54
CA GLY A 470 -39.55 -17.96 4.29
C GLY A 470 -38.34 -18.30 5.17
N VAL A 471 -37.95 -19.57 5.17
CA VAL A 471 -36.78 -20.05 5.93
C VAL A 471 -35.49 -19.35 5.46
N GLY A 472 -35.33 -19.11 4.16
CA GLY A 472 -34.16 -18.42 3.59
C GLY A 472 -33.95 -16.99 4.13
N PRO A 473 -34.93 -16.07 3.97
CA PRO A 473 -34.87 -14.72 4.54
C PRO A 473 -34.66 -14.71 6.06
N TRP A 474 -35.27 -15.65 6.80
CA TRP A 474 -35.09 -15.78 8.24
C TRP A 474 -33.65 -16.16 8.63
N LEU A 475 -33.06 -17.16 7.96
CA LEU A 475 -31.66 -17.55 8.17
C LEU A 475 -30.69 -16.40 7.85
N ALA A 476 -30.97 -15.62 6.81
CA ALA A 476 -30.16 -14.46 6.47
C ALA A 476 -30.25 -13.32 7.49
N ARG A 477 -31.43 -13.10 8.09
CA ARG A 477 -31.58 -12.17 9.23
C ARG A 477 -30.76 -12.62 10.43
N ILE A 478 -30.78 -13.92 10.75
CA ILE A 478 -29.94 -14.47 11.82
C ILE A 478 -28.45 -14.31 11.49
N ALA A 479 -28.05 -14.63 10.27
CA ALA A 479 -26.66 -14.49 9.83
C ALA A 479 -26.18 -13.03 9.92
N THR A 480 -26.99 -12.08 9.47
CA THR A 480 -26.67 -10.64 9.55
C THR A 480 -26.58 -10.14 11.00
N ILE A 481 -27.50 -10.57 11.88
CA ILE A 481 -27.42 -10.28 13.32
C ILE A 481 -26.16 -10.89 13.92
N ALA A 482 -25.86 -12.16 13.61
CA ALA A 482 -24.68 -12.85 14.11
C ALA A 482 -23.38 -12.16 13.67
N LEU A 483 -23.31 -11.70 12.41
CA LEU A 483 -22.19 -10.91 11.88
C LEU A 483 -22.07 -9.55 12.58
N ALA A 484 -23.19 -8.88 12.86
CA ALA A 484 -23.19 -7.60 13.59
C ALA A 484 -22.71 -7.78 15.05
N VAL A 485 -23.19 -8.81 15.74
CA VAL A 485 -22.75 -9.17 17.10
C VAL A 485 -21.27 -9.53 17.10
N MET A 486 -20.82 -10.37 16.17
CA MET A 486 -19.41 -10.71 16.01
C MET A 486 -18.54 -9.46 15.84
N THR A 487 -18.92 -8.58 14.90
CA THR A 487 -18.14 -7.37 14.61
C THR A 487 -18.07 -6.47 15.84
N THR A 488 -19.17 -6.36 16.58
CA THR A 488 -19.23 -5.58 17.82
C THR A 488 -18.29 -6.17 18.88
N LEU A 489 -18.29 -7.49 19.06
CA LEU A 489 -17.41 -8.19 20.00
C LEU A 489 -15.92 -8.07 19.63
N GLN A 490 -15.59 -8.03 18.34
CA GLN A 490 -14.21 -7.86 17.86
C GLN A 490 -13.70 -6.42 18.04
N VAL A 491 -14.57 -5.42 17.87
CA VAL A 491 -14.20 -4.00 17.98
C VAL A 491 -14.10 -3.53 19.44
N ALA A 492 -14.91 -4.11 20.34
CA ALA A 492 -15.02 -3.66 21.73
C ALA A 492 -13.67 -3.58 22.50
N PRO A 493 -12.77 -4.59 22.43
CA PRO A 493 -11.48 -4.53 23.12
C PRO A 493 -10.61 -3.36 22.63
N PHE A 494 -10.59 -3.09 21.32
CA PHE A 494 -9.82 -2.00 20.74
C PHE A 494 -10.34 -0.63 21.15
N VAL A 495 -11.68 -0.45 21.18
CA VAL A 495 -12.30 0.79 21.68
C VAL A 495 -11.90 0.99 23.15
N MET A 496 -12.06 -0.05 23.97
CA MET A 496 -11.73 0.03 25.40
C MET A 496 -10.25 0.33 25.64
N ALA A 497 -9.35 -0.30 24.87
CA ALA A 497 -7.90 -0.05 24.96
C ALA A 497 -7.54 1.39 24.58
N SER A 498 -8.13 1.89 23.48
CA SER A 498 -7.92 3.27 23.01
C SER A 498 -8.34 4.30 24.04
N TRP A 499 -9.47 4.10 24.73
CA TRP A 499 -9.93 5.03 25.76
C TRP A 499 -9.11 4.96 27.05
N THR A 500 -8.72 3.75 27.47
CA THR A 500 -7.89 3.54 28.68
C THR A 500 -6.43 3.96 28.50
N GLY A 501 -5.97 4.17 27.26
CA GLY A 501 -4.56 4.49 26.99
C GLY A 501 -3.63 3.29 27.16
N SER A 502 -4.18 2.08 26.97
CA SER A 502 -3.42 0.83 27.00
C SER A 502 -2.94 0.43 25.60
N THR A 503 -3.24 1.21 24.57
CA THR A 503 -2.68 1.02 23.22
C THR A 503 -1.23 1.49 23.17
N PRO A 504 -0.31 0.71 22.55
CA PRO A 504 1.08 1.13 22.37
C PRO A 504 1.27 2.48 21.67
N VAL A 505 0.33 2.88 20.80
CA VAL A 505 0.34 4.18 20.13
C VAL A 505 -0.37 5.23 20.97
N GLU A 506 0.29 6.37 21.17
CA GLU A 506 -0.23 7.50 21.91
C GLU A 506 -0.12 8.83 21.14
N PRO A 507 -1.07 9.77 21.35
CA PRO A 507 -0.95 11.13 20.86
C PRO A 507 0.18 11.87 21.58
N SER A 508 1.01 12.58 20.82
CA SER A 508 2.12 13.36 21.35
C SER A 508 2.08 14.81 20.86
N SER A 509 2.35 15.75 21.76
CA SER A 509 2.53 17.17 21.43
C SER A 509 3.88 17.46 20.77
N THR A 510 4.84 16.54 20.86
CA THR A 510 6.21 16.71 20.36
C THR A 510 6.58 15.61 19.36
N GLY A 511 6.81 16.00 18.11
CA GLY A 511 7.18 15.10 17.01
C GLY A 511 8.66 14.83 16.89
N ARG A 512 9.34 14.71 18.03
CA ARG A 512 10.79 14.46 18.08
C ARG A 512 11.07 13.31 19.02
N THR A 513 12.00 12.45 18.62
CA THR A 513 12.53 11.34 19.41
C THR A 513 13.63 11.82 20.35
N LEU A 514 14.37 12.86 19.96
CA LEU A 514 15.40 13.48 20.80
C LEU A 514 14.90 14.75 21.53
N PRO A 515 15.53 15.11 22.66
CA PRO A 515 15.22 16.35 23.38
C PRO A 515 15.31 17.61 22.50
N ALA A 516 14.55 18.64 22.88
CA ALA A 516 14.42 19.89 22.14
C ALA A 516 15.75 20.55 21.78
N PHE A 517 16.66 20.55 22.75
CA PHE A 517 17.97 21.19 22.65
C PHE A 517 18.83 20.53 21.57
N VAL A 518 18.86 19.19 21.56
CA VAL A 518 19.57 18.40 20.56
C VAL A 518 18.98 18.62 19.17
N ALA A 519 17.65 18.57 19.06
CA ALA A 519 16.97 18.76 17.78
C ALA A 519 17.20 20.17 17.19
N ALA A 520 17.25 21.21 18.03
CA ALA A 520 17.52 22.58 17.59
C ALA A 520 18.95 22.75 17.06
N GLU A 521 19.93 22.15 17.74
CA GLU A 521 21.32 22.19 17.30
C GLU A 521 21.56 21.34 16.04
N ALA A 522 20.93 20.16 15.99
CA ALA A 522 20.96 19.29 14.82
C ALA A 522 20.33 19.92 13.56
N ALA A 523 19.41 20.88 13.72
CA ALA A 523 18.88 21.64 12.59
C ALA A 523 19.95 22.49 11.88
N THR A 524 21.00 22.89 12.60
CA THR A 524 22.13 23.64 12.04
C THR A 524 23.22 22.69 11.51
N ASN A 525 23.50 21.59 12.22
CA ASN A 525 24.47 20.59 11.80
C ASN A 525 23.94 19.16 12.03
N ARG A 526 23.50 18.52 10.93
CA ARG A 526 22.92 17.16 10.95
C ARG A 526 23.94 16.05 11.24
N ALA A 527 25.23 16.34 11.11
CA ALA A 527 26.29 15.35 11.37
C ALA A 527 26.50 15.09 12.87
N ILE A 528 25.96 15.96 13.73
CA ILE A 528 26.05 15.82 15.19
C ILE A 528 25.37 14.52 15.62
N GLY A 529 26.13 13.70 16.37
CA GLY A 529 25.65 12.47 16.97
C GLY A 529 25.21 12.65 18.43
N THR A 530 24.19 11.89 18.80
CA THR A 530 23.67 11.71 20.16
C THR A 530 23.81 10.25 20.53
N LEU A 531 24.52 9.97 21.62
CA LEU A 531 24.66 8.63 22.18
C LEU A 531 23.51 8.39 23.16
N ILE A 532 22.58 7.51 22.80
CA ILE A 532 21.47 7.07 23.65
C ILE A 532 21.93 5.83 24.42
N ILE A 533 21.85 5.90 25.74
CA ILE A 533 22.20 4.83 26.67
C ILE A 533 20.92 4.47 27.43
N THR A 534 20.41 3.26 27.21
CA THR A 534 19.24 2.74 27.89
C THR A 534 19.66 1.58 28.80
N GLU A 535 19.29 1.63 30.08
CA GLU A 535 19.55 0.55 31.03
C GLU A 535 18.52 -0.59 30.84
N VAL A 536 19.00 -1.83 30.68
CA VAL A 536 18.17 -3.03 30.48
C VAL A 536 18.71 -4.18 31.33
N ASP A 537 18.01 -4.55 32.40
CA ASP A 537 18.28 -5.73 33.25
C ASP A 537 19.76 -5.92 33.65
N GLY A 538 20.44 -4.84 34.06
CA GLY A 538 21.86 -4.87 34.46
C GLY A 538 22.86 -4.82 33.30
N SER A 539 22.38 -4.64 32.07
CA SER A 539 23.16 -4.34 30.87
C SER A 539 22.78 -2.95 30.31
N TYR A 540 23.57 -2.43 29.37
CA TYR A 540 23.29 -1.16 28.71
C TYR A 540 23.11 -1.37 27.22
N ARG A 541 21.98 -0.89 26.69
CA ARG A 541 21.75 -0.75 25.26
C ARG A 541 22.30 0.59 24.81
N VAL A 542 23.00 0.57 23.70
CA VAL A 542 23.67 1.75 23.15
C VAL A 542 23.18 1.95 21.74
N ALA A 543 22.68 3.15 21.45
CA ALA A 543 22.36 3.57 20.09
C ALA A 543 23.00 4.93 19.83
N VAL A 544 23.49 5.15 18.62
CA VAL A 544 23.93 6.47 18.18
C VAL A 544 22.91 6.96 17.18
N GLU A 545 22.26 8.07 17.47
CA GLU A 545 21.36 8.75 16.53
C GLU A 545 21.99 10.07 16.10
N ARG A 546 21.92 10.37 14.81
CA ARG A 546 22.40 11.64 14.25
C ARG A 546 21.24 12.54 13.81
N GLY A 547 21.49 13.83 13.80
CA GLY A 547 20.50 14.81 13.39
C GLY A 547 19.41 15.01 14.43
N SER A 548 18.18 15.28 13.96
CA SER A 548 17.02 15.60 14.81
C SER A 548 16.40 14.38 15.51
N GLY A 549 16.99 13.20 15.33
CA GLY A 549 16.59 11.92 15.90
C GLY A 549 16.04 10.94 14.86
N ALA A 550 15.67 9.75 15.31
CA ALA A 550 15.02 8.77 14.44
C ALA A 550 13.71 9.30 13.85
N THR A 551 13.56 9.14 12.54
CA THR A 551 12.31 9.37 11.80
C THR A 551 11.90 8.10 11.08
N LEU A 552 10.62 7.99 10.70
CA LEU A 552 10.09 6.81 10.02
C LEU A 552 10.82 6.46 8.70
N THR A 553 11.38 7.47 8.02
CA THR A 553 12.09 7.32 6.73
C THR A 553 13.62 7.24 6.88
N SER A 554 14.17 7.49 8.06
CA SER A 554 15.63 7.49 8.31
C SER A 554 16.26 6.09 8.40
N GLY A 555 15.44 5.03 8.48
CA GLY A 555 15.87 3.64 8.58
C GLY A 555 15.59 2.84 7.30
N SER A 556 16.30 1.71 7.15
CA SER A 556 16.05 0.71 6.12
C SER A 556 16.04 -0.67 6.76
N SER A 557 15.04 -1.49 6.40
CA SER A 557 14.93 -2.88 6.82
C SER A 557 16.21 -3.69 6.61
N LEU A 558 16.99 -3.41 5.55
CA LEU A 558 18.25 -4.08 5.24
C LEU A 558 19.28 -4.00 6.38
N LEU A 559 19.19 -2.97 7.21
CA LEU A 559 20.15 -2.72 8.27
C LEU A 559 19.75 -3.35 9.60
N ARG A 560 18.52 -3.88 9.71
CA ARG A 560 18.00 -4.48 10.96
C ARG A 560 18.57 -5.86 11.28
N ALA A 561 19.08 -6.54 10.26
CA ALA A 561 19.63 -7.89 10.38
C ALA A 561 21.15 -7.95 10.20
N ARG A 562 21.84 -6.80 10.15
CA ARG A 562 23.31 -6.81 10.19
C ARG A 562 23.74 -7.40 11.53
N GLY A 563 24.43 -8.54 11.43
CA GLY A 563 24.36 -9.62 12.40
C GLY A 563 25.08 -9.39 13.72
N ALA A 564 25.06 -10.42 14.55
CA ALA A 564 25.77 -10.54 15.83
C ALA A 564 27.31 -10.49 15.73
N GLU A 565 27.86 -10.13 14.57
CA GLU A 565 29.29 -9.89 14.41
C GLU A 565 29.61 -8.55 15.05
N VAL A 566 30.40 -8.61 16.12
CA VAL A 566 30.85 -7.41 16.82
C VAL A 566 31.79 -6.65 15.89
N THR A 567 31.35 -5.51 15.39
CA THR A 567 32.22 -4.66 14.57
C THR A 567 33.21 -3.91 15.47
N PRO A 568 34.36 -3.44 14.94
CA PRO A 568 35.28 -2.60 15.71
C PRO A 568 34.60 -1.39 16.33
N ARG A 569 33.60 -0.84 15.62
CA ARG A 569 32.76 0.24 16.12
C ARG A 569 31.92 -0.15 17.32
N ASP A 570 31.35 -1.34 17.32
CA ASP A 570 30.55 -1.83 18.44
C ASP A 570 31.43 -2.03 19.68
N GLU A 571 32.66 -2.55 19.49
CA GLU A 571 33.63 -2.62 20.59
C GLU A 571 34.02 -1.24 21.13
N ASP A 572 34.25 -0.27 20.25
CA ASP A 572 34.59 1.09 20.66
C ASP A 572 33.47 1.78 21.41
N LEU A 573 32.23 1.64 20.94
CA LEU A 573 31.03 2.17 21.61
C LEU A 573 30.78 1.47 22.94
N ALA A 574 30.97 0.15 23.01
CA ALA A 574 30.87 -0.61 24.27
C ALA A 574 31.95 -0.18 25.28
N ARG A 575 33.20 0.02 24.82
CA ARG A 575 34.30 0.56 25.64
C ARG A 575 34.00 1.97 26.14
N LEU A 576 33.49 2.84 25.26
CA LEU A 576 33.09 4.20 25.60
C LEU A 576 32.00 4.20 26.68
N VAL A 577 30.92 3.43 26.49
CA VAL A 577 29.80 3.38 27.43
C VAL A 577 30.22 2.74 28.75
N GLY A 578 31.06 1.71 28.72
CA GLY A 578 31.67 1.13 29.92
C GLY A 578 32.47 2.15 30.72
N ALA A 579 33.22 3.03 30.05
CA ALA A 579 33.94 4.13 30.71
C ALA A 579 33.01 5.24 31.23
N LEU A 580 31.89 5.50 30.57
CA LEU A 580 30.93 6.54 30.97
C LEU A 580 30.05 6.14 32.15
N VAL A 581 29.61 4.88 32.18
CA VAL A 581 28.60 4.37 33.11
C VAL A 581 29.21 3.79 34.39
N ARG A 582 30.49 3.38 34.35
CA ARG A 582 31.22 2.94 35.54
C ARG A 582 32.31 3.96 35.90
N PRO A 583 32.67 4.09 37.19
CA PRO A 583 33.82 4.89 37.59
C PRO A 583 35.08 4.40 36.87
N SER A 584 35.62 5.21 35.97
CA SER A 584 36.79 4.89 35.15
C SER A 584 37.64 6.14 34.92
N ALA A 585 38.96 5.98 34.94
CA ALA A 585 39.90 7.04 34.62
C ALA A 585 40.16 7.17 33.10
N ALA A 586 39.50 6.37 32.26
CA ALA A 586 39.64 6.45 30.82
C ALA A 586 39.02 7.75 30.27
N ASP A 587 39.75 8.42 29.38
CA ASP A 587 39.31 9.63 28.66
C ASP A 587 38.38 9.24 27.49
N PRO A 588 37.10 9.63 27.51
CA PRO A 588 36.14 9.33 26.45
C PRO A 588 36.25 10.29 25.26
N ALA A 589 36.95 11.43 25.39
CA ALA A 589 36.92 12.52 24.41
C ALA A 589 37.42 12.10 23.02
N GLY A 590 38.47 11.27 22.95
CA GLY A 590 39.01 10.78 21.68
C GLY A 590 37.99 9.96 20.87
N ILE A 591 37.27 9.05 21.52
CA ILE A 591 36.25 8.22 20.88
C ILE A 591 35.02 9.07 20.53
N LEU A 592 34.59 9.95 21.43
CA LEU A 592 33.48 10.89 21.19
C LEU A 592 33.76 11.81 19.99
N GLN A 593 35.00 12.31 19.85
CA GLN A 593 35.43 13.11 18.72
C GLN A 593 35.47 12.30 17.42
N THR A 594 35.99 11.07 17.46
CA THR A 594 36.08 10.17 16.29
C THR A 594 34.69 9.88 15.71
N TYR A 595 33.69 9.64 16.57
CA TYR A 595 32.32 9.38 16.14
C TYR A 595 31.45 10.64 16.03
N GLY A 596 31.98 11.82 16.35
CA GLY A 596 31.25 13.09 16.33
C GLY A 596 30.05 13.12 17.27
N ILE A 597 30.17 12.49 18.44
CA ILE A 597 29.12 12.42 19.47
C ILE A 597 29.25 13.65 20.37
N ARG A 598 28.29 14.57 20.27
CA ARG A 598 28.27 15.80 21.08
C ARG A 598 27.30 15.72 22.25
N PHE A 599 26.32 14.83 22.16
CA PHE A 599 25.28 14.66 23.17
C PHE A 599 25.25 13.23 23.68
N ILE A 600 24.96 13.08 24.96
CA ILE A 600 24.73 11.78 25.60
C ILE A 600 23.36 11.87 26.28
N LEU A 601 22.44 11.01 25.85
CA LEU A 601 21.11 10.86 26.42
C LEU A 601 21.09 9.57 27.24
N LEU A 602 20.94 9.70 28.55
CA LEU A 602 20.76 8.55 29.45
C LEU A 602 19.25 8.38 29.75
N GLU A 603 18.74 7.21 29.41
CA GLU A 603 17.40 6.74 29.77
C GLU A 603 17.51 5.82 30.99
N ALA A 604 17.61 6.43 32.17
CA ALA A 604 17.70 5.72 33.44
C ALA A 604 17.18 6.61 34.58
N PRO A 605 16.70 6.00 35.68
CA PRO A 605 16.33 6.76 36.88
C PRO A 605 17.49 7.64 37.37
N ARG A 606 17.17 8.80 37.95
CA ARG A 606 18.18 9.74 38.48
C ARG A 606 19.15 9.15 39.49
N GLU A 607 18.70 8.15 40.24
CA GLU A 607 19.48 7.47 41.27
C GLU A 607 20.31 6.30 40.72
N SER A 608 20.22 6.02 39.41
CA SER A 608 21.02 4.97 38.77
C SER A 608 22.52 5.28 38.91
N GLN A 609 23.32 4.23 39.06
CA GLN A 609 24.79 4.37 39.14
C GLN A 609 25.35 5.10 37.91
N ALA A 610 24.78 4.82 36.72
CA ALA A 610 25.12 5.48 35.47
C ALA A 610 24.92 7.00 35.49
N ALA A 611 23.81 7.46 36.06
CA ALA A 611 23.52 8.89 36.19
C ALA A 611 24.53 9.58 37.14
N LEU A 612 24.82 8.94 38.27
CA LEU A 612 25.75 9.47 39.27
C LEU A 612 27.18 9.54 38.74
N THR A 613 27.63 8.55 37.97
CA THR A 613 28.97 8.55 37.37
C THR A 613 29.12 9.62 36.29
N LEU A 614 28.11 9.81 35.44
CA LEU A 614 28.11 10.86 34.42
C LEU A 614 28.18 12.25 35.08
N ALA A 615 27.45 12.46 36.18
CA ALA A 615 27.45 13.73 36.91
C ALA A 615 28.79 14.08 37.58
N GLN A 616 29.64 13.08 37.85
CA GLN A 616 30.97 13.28 38.44
C GLN A 616 32.05 13.59 37.40
N ARG A 617 31.76 13.50 36.10
CA ARG A 617 32.73 13.75 35.03
C ARG A 617 32.81 15.26 34.71
N PRO A 618 33.99 15.89 34.86
CA PRO A 618 34.14 17.33 34.61
C PRO A 618 34.04 17.72 33.13
N GLU A 619 34.18 16.75 32.23
CA GLU A 619 34.12 16.93 30.77
C GLU A 619 32.68 17.09 30.24
N LEU A 620 31.68 16.71 31.06
CA LEU A 620 30.26 16.69 30.68
C LEU A 620 29.52 17.86 31.32
N VAL A 621 28.68 18.52 30.53
CA VAL A 621 27.81 19.60 30.98
C VAL A 621 26.36 19.12 30.94
N GLY A 622 25.67 19.13 32.08
CA GLY A 622 24.25 18.80 32.14
C GLY A 622 23.41 19.84 31.40
N ALA A 623 22.69 19.42 30.36
CA ALA A 623 21.84 20.29 29.55
C ALA A 623 20.36 20.25 30.00
N SER A 624 19.86 19.06 30.34
CA SER A 624 18.52 18.90 30.93
C SER A 624 18.45 17.63 31.77
N SER A 625 17.72 17.67 32.88
CA SER A 625 17.39 16.48 33.67
C SER A 625 15.87 16.39 33.86
N ALA A 626 15.28 15.29 33.44
CA ALA A 626 13.94 14.83 33.84
C ALA A 626 14.10 13.61 34.76
N ASP A 627 13.01 13.04 35.26
CA ASP A 627 13.06 11.93 36.23
C ASP A 627 13.68 10.65 35.62
N VAL A 628 13.52 10.45 34.31
CA VAL A 628 13.99 9.25 33.58
C VAL A 628 14.91 9.60 32.39
N LEU A 629 14.91 10.85 31.92
CA LEU A 629 15.69 11.30 30.76
C LEU A 629 16.71 12.35 31.19
N GLN A 630 18.00 12.06 31.02
CA GLN A 630 19.08 13.00 31.32
C GLN A 630 19.91 13.27 30.07
N LEU A 631 20.08 14.55 29.75
CA LEU A 631 20.86 15.00 28.61
C LEU A 631 22.14 15.66 29.08
N TRP A 632 23.26 15.15 28.59
CA TRP A 632 24.60 15.66 28.81
C TRP A 632 25.19 16.14 27.48
N GLN A 633 25.89 17.27 27.53
CA GLN A 633 26.62 17.83 26.40
C GLN A 633 28.12 17.62 26.61
N VAL A 634 28.83 17.37 25.50
CA VAL A 634 30.28 17.26 25.43
C VAL A 634 30.81 18.47 24.65
N PRO A 635 31.19 19.58 25.32
CA PRO A 635 31.55 20.83 24.63
C PRO A 635 32.81 20.72 23.77
N GLY A 636 33.73 19.83 24.14
CA GLY A 636 35.02 19.65 23.44
C GLY A 636 34.90 18.98 22.06
N VAL A 637 33.74 18.42 21.72
CA VAL A 637 33.56 17.71 20.44
C VAL A 637 33.13 18.66 19.34
N THR A 638 33.98 18.78 18.32
CA THR A 638 33.70 19.59 17.13
C THR A 638 33.45 18.68 15.95
N VAL A 639 32.22 18.71 15.42
CA VAL A 639 31.85 17.98 14.20
C VAL A 639 31.94 18.95 13.04
N ALA A 640 32.91 18.76 12.15
CA ALA A 640 32.96 19.51 10.91
C ALA A 640 31.60 19.33 10.19
N SER A 641 31.03 20.43 9.69
CA SER A 641 29.86 20.35 8.81
C SER A 641 30.30 19.65 7.54
N SER A 642 30.18 18.32 7.51
CA SER A 642 30.58 17.54 6.34
C SER A 642 29.60 17.88 5.21
N ALA A 643 30.09 18.69 4.26
CA ALA A 643 29.46 18.90 2.96
C ALA A 643 29.65 17.69 2.02
N ALA A 644 30.25 16.59 2.49
CA ALA A 644 30.49 15.40 1.71
C ALA A 644 29.53 14.28 2.12
N SER A 645 28.22 14.52 2.03
CA SER A 645 27.33 13.41 1.71
C SER A 645 27.74 12.94 0.32
N SER A 646 28.27 11.72 0.18
CA SER A 646 28.35 11.08 -1.13
C SER A 646 26.98 11.25 -1.79
N GLU A 647 26.92 11.98 -2.90
CA GLU A 647 25.68 12.40 -3.53
C GLU A 647 24.82 11.16 -3.76
N ALA A 648 23.76 11.01 -2.95
CA ALA A 648 22.91 9.84 -3.02
C ALA A 648 22.30 9.82 -4.43
N PRO A 649 22.27 8.67 -5.12
CA PRO A 649 21.76 8.63 -6.48
C PRO A 649 20.33 9.19 -6.51
N GLY A 650 20.05 10.09 -7.44
CA GLY A 650 18.71 10.62 -7.63
C GLY A 650 17.69 9.52 -7.95
N ALA A 651 16.40 9.87 -7.90
CA ALA A 651 15.32 8.94 -8.27
C ALA A 651 15.59 8.28 -9.63
N PRO A 652 15.42 6.96 -9.77
CA PRO A 652 15.58 6.34 -11.08
C PRO A 652 14.53 6.92 -12.04
N ALA A 653 14.96 7.59 -13.11
CA ALA A 653 14.04 8.19 -14.10
C ALA A 653 13.03 7.18 -14.66
N LEU A 654 13.42 5.90 -14.72
CA LEU A 654 12.57 4.78 -15.08
C LEU A 654 11.34 4.64 -14.17
N LEU A 655 11.48 4.90 -12.88
CA LEU A 655 10.36 4.79 -11.95
C LEU A 655 9.29 5.84 -12.23
N TRP A 656 9.69 7.10 -12.39
CA TRP A 656 8.76 8.17 -12.75
C TRP A 656 8.04 7.86 -14.06
N LEU A 657 8.77 7.35 -15.05
CA LEU A 657 8.18 6.92 -16.32
C LEU A 657 7.13 5.81 -16.12
N VAL A 658 7.46 4.75 -15.37
CA VAL A 658 6.57 3.60 -15.16
C VAL A 658 5.35 3.97 -14.31
N VAL A 659 5.52 4.78 -13.26
CA VAL A 659 4.41 5.31 -12.45
C VAL A 659 3.53 6.25 -13.27
N ALA A 660 4.10 7.11 -14.11
CA ALA A 660 3.35 7.98 -14.99
C ALA A 660 2.53 7.18 -16.01
N ILE A 661 3.11 6.13 -16.61
CA ILE A 661 2.39 5.23 -17.52
C ILE A 661 1.23 4.55 -16.79
N ALA A 662 1.46 3.98 -15.61
CA ALA A 662 0.41 3.36 -14.80
C ALA A 662 -0.70 4.35 -14.42
N GLY A 663 -0.33 5.57 -14.04
CA GLY A 663 -1.25 6.67 -13.74
C GLY A 663 -2.10 7.10 -14.94
N ILE A 664 -1.47 7.29 -16.10
CA ILE A 664 -2.17 7.59 -17.35
C ILE A 664 -3.19 6.50 -17.65
N PHE A 665 -2.87 5.22 -17.44
CA PHE A 665 -3.83 4.14 -17.64
C PHE A 665 -4.93 4.12 -16.57
N ALA A 666 -4.63 4.36 -15.30
CA ALA A 666 -5.60 4.27 -14.21
C ALA A 666 -6.76 5.29 -14.30
N VAL A 667 -6.52 6.47 -14.87
CA VAL A 667 -7.51 7.55 -14.98
C VAL A 667 -8.62 7.21 -16.00
N PRO A 668 -9.90 7.31 -15.65
CA PRO A 668 -11.01 7.15 -16.60
C PRO A 668 -11.01 8.30 -17.60
N THR A 669 -10.81 7.99 -18.88
CA THR A 669 -10.82 8.99 -19.98
C THR A 669 -12.10 8.97 -20.79
N GLU A 670 -12.96 7.96 -20.58
CA GLU A 670 -14.25 7.90 -21.27
C GLU A 670 -15.22 8.90 -20.64
N ARG A 671 -15.58 9.94 -21.41
CA ARG A 671 -16.73 10.78 -21.06
C ARG A 671 -17.95 9.87 -21.01
N ARG A 672 -18.46 9.61 -19.81
CA ARG A 672 -19.85 9.18 -19.65
C ARG A 672 -20.71 10.22 -20.37
N ALA A 673 -21.21 9.87 -21.55
CA ALA A 673 -22.32 10.61 -22.12
C ALA A 673 -23.40 10.56 -21.05
N LYS A 674 -23.82 11.72 -20.53
CA LYS A 674 -25.03 11.79 -19.71
C LYS A 674 -26.11 11.07 -20.52
N ALA A 675 -26.59 9.94 -20.02
CA ALA A 675 -27.81 9.34 -20.52
C ALA A 675 -28.84 10.47 -20.48
N GLY A 676 -29.19 11.00 -21.65
CA GLY A 676 -30.26 11.95 -21.75
C GLY A 676 -31.49 11.20 -21.31
N THR A 677 -31.98 11.48 -20.11
CA THR A 677 -33.32 11.13 -19.67
C THR A 677 -34.29 11.85 -20.59
N ARG A 678 -34.54 11.24 -21.75
CA ARG A 678 -35.63 11.47 -22.70
C ARG A 678 -35.59 10.28 -23.65
N VAL A 679 -36.12 9.16 -23.18
CA VAL A 679 -36.91 8.30 -24.08
C VAL A 679 -38.04 9.22 -24.53
N ARG A 680 -37.84 9.87 -25.68
CA ARG A 680 -38.94 10.45 -26.41
C ARG A 680 -39.59 9.24 -27.06
N ASP A 681 -40.80 8.90 -26.63
CA ASP A 681 -41.74 8.12 -27.42
C ASP A 681 -41.99 8.90 -28.72
N ASP A 682 -41.03 8.89 -29.63
CA ASP A 682 -41.31 9.19 -31.02
C ASP A 682 -42.02 7.93 -31.52
N ALA A 683 -43.35 7.99 -31.47
CA ALA A 683 -44.23 7.06 -32.14
C ALA A 683 -43.65 6.75 -33.52
N LEU A 684 -43.43 5.47 -33.79
CA LEU A 684 -43.15 4.97 -35.13
C LEU A 684 -44.11 5.69 -36.10
N PRO A 685 -43.61 6.40 -37.14
CA PRO A 685 -44.50 6.94 -38.14
C PRO A 685 -45.25 5.74 -38.70
N SER A 686 -46.57 5.76 -38.55
CA SER A 686 -47.46 4.82 -39.20
C SER A 686 -47.04 4.76 -40.66
N LEU A 687 -46.56 3.60 -41.10
CA LEU A 687 -46.43 3.29 -42.51
C LEU A 687 -47.84 3.45 -43.09
N GLY A 688 -48.07 4.59 -43.72
CA GLY A 688 -49.28 4.82 -44.49
C GLY A 688 -49.28 3.79 -45.59
N GLU A 689 -50.22 2.86 -45.52
CA GLU A 689 -50.74 2.16 -46.67
C GLU A 689 -51.27 3.22 -47.65
N GLU A 690 -50.44 3.63 -48.61
CA GLU A 690 -50.95 4.14 -49.88
C GLU A 690 -51.46 2.93 -50.67
N THR A 691 -52.69 2.50 -50.36
CA THR A 691 -53.49 1.75 -51.31
C THR A 691 -53.87 2.69 -52.44
N SER A 692 -53.40 2.37 -53.64
CA SER A 692 -54.12 2.69 -54.87
C SER A 692 -55.58 2.27 -54.70
N ASP A 693 -56.52 3.19 -54.93
CA ASP A 693 -57.75 2.96 -55.71
C ASP A 693 -58.60 4.25 -55.77
N ASP A 694 -58.90 4.61 -57.02
CA ASP A 694 -60.11 5.24 -57.56
C ASP A 694 -60.52 6.73 -57.35
N VAL A 695 -60.72 7.34 -58.54
CA VAL A 695 -61.46 8.55 -59.01
C VAL A 695 -60.72 9.89 -59.08
#